data_AF-A0A2S7PTY4-F1
#
_entry.id   AF-A0A2S7PTY4-F1
#
_cell.length_a   1.000
_cell.length_b   1.000
_cell.length_c   1.000
_cell.angle_alpha   90.00
_cell.angle_beta   90.00
_cell.angle_gamma   90.00
#
_symmetry.space_group_name_H-M   'P 1'
#
loop_
_entity.id
_entity.type
_entity.pdbx_description
1 polymer ?
#
loop_
_entity_poly.entity_id
_entity_poly.type
_entity_poly.pdbx_seq_one_letter_code
_entity_poly.pdbx_strand_id
1 'polypeptide(L)'
;MATPDAFTGKSLAETFPAELLSIICQYLIVDRLPKDDLANFRSTSKNCAAAATPYLFQSQHVSLILKSLQNLQNISEQPHLAKHVREIWYEPRLMESMYRSRYNDLVPPTVTPEEIKRGWTIYCDWFCQQKYLVKMHYLSAVLAKIFPRLTNLREIAIQVGGPMSYIFVRMAQQVWLDGEALISNTVAQHESMIGSKCLEAILHACSLADTKLTSLKCDSVGETFFMIRPEFMPSSVFQHLRDLDIVIYDAAYTQTSDTCSQGLNRVLRSAVHLVTLRIIIDAAGEYAGRTIRRMVYRPGPFWDNAMSEVVLPKLESLKLFNISGGRDRFIEFFTKHAASLNHLSLDNLQLMEDVREWYRVFHTIMTVLNCSVEINGTWEGKWADEQDHTQTIPMTCPMEGNMICVVLEEYLEGCCITADEHPTVEGLWDQIIATCLERDRQMRETRNYDDSGDPEDHSYPTNMYGAPGRVTPMGDPIVIPEYEYDLEDEEVGVFEDEDDADGTVDTNYPMATLTETPGRSILDVLPTEIIVMICGLLREGDFPPDSLSKKYIPEAKALPRDALCNFRLASKDCAAAATSYLFRHLHILYTKRSFQNLLDISKSAHLAKHVRSICYEPRILHAGFDKYEYTDYYETAMEGIEQPISSDIRMEQGWDAYKKMVNEQHFIRKTAWDAAIFTLSIPRFTCLDAITIDTKCVPSYRALQSMPPPFDRDASLHESPCDPMIMAKVRKPTNAILVATALANVNLVTLRICLVPEELLSSLYGTKNVILPFFKHIRHLSLNLGPFPPPHGHGTMKGLIDLLRFAPGLESLSIKFAISSRFEPPIVWDKGIEGLVFPSLQKLELSSLPCRPSSFMNFFKRHAATLKHIVLESMCLVPDPMYWHDILEVLKNDLSLESAAFRGVWEGFSEKVRVRYLIRMDKNIHGCPVSEYLEDCVLKRAPALMQQFSSIDGLWRAIVEGRLHQRTATTEASEDGESEDEDD
;
A
#
# COMPACT_ATOMS: atom_id res chain seq x y z
N MET A 1 -15.94 55.56 -69.20
CA MET A 1 -14.92 54.57 -68.79
C MET A 1 -14.34 55.02 -67.47
N ALA A 2 -14.87 54.53 -66.35
CA ALA A 2 -14.27 54.70 -65.03
C ALA A 2 -13.41 53.46 -64.78
N THR A 3 -12.13 53.67 -64.56
CA THR A 3 -11.19 52.63 -64.13
C THR A 3 -11.64 52.07 -62.78
N PRO A 4 -11.78 50.74 -62.62
CA PRO A 4 -12.00 50.16 -61.30
C PRO A 4 -10.75 50.40 -60.46
N ASP A 5 -10.92 51.13 -59.36
CA ASP A 5 -9.86 51.35 -58.38
C ASP A 5 -9.28 50.00 -57.95
N ALA A 6 -7.96 49.92 -57.98
CA ALA A 6 -7.20 48.73 -57.67
C ALA A 6 -7.68 48.13 -56.34
N PHE A 7 -8.16 46.89 -56.37
CA PHE A 7 -8.36 46.07 -55.19
C PHE A 7 -7.03 46.03 -54.44
N THR A 8 -6.87 46.87 -53.42
CA THR A 8 -5.77 46.76 -52.47
C THR A 8 -5.93 45.40 -51.82
N GLY A 9 -5.02 44.45 -52.09
CA GLY A 9 -5.11 43.03 -51.74
C GLY A 9 -5.10 42.71 -50.24
N LYS A 10 -5.92 43.42 -49.44
CA LYS A 10 -6.25 43.10 -48.06
C LYS A 10 -7.14 41.87 -48.07
N SER A 11 -6.81 40.88 -47.24
CA SER A 11 -7.63 39.68 -47.14
C SER A 11 -9.01 40.03 -46.59
N LEU A 12 -10.03 39.23 -46.90
CA LEU A 12 -11.40 39.43 -46.41
C LEU A 12 -11.45 39.54 -44.87
N ALA A 13 -10.55 38.81 -44.19
CA ALA A 13 -10.37 38.85 -42.74
C ALA A 13 -9.90 40.21 -42.21
N GLU A 14 -9.17 40.99 -43.00
CA GLU A 14 -8.72 42.34 -42.63
C GLU A 14 -9.81 43.39 -42.86
N THR A 15 -10.83 43.09 -43.65
CA THR A 15 -11.96 43.99 -43.93
C THR A 15 -13.14 43.83 -42.99
N PHE A 16 -13.26 42.71 -42.26
CA PHE A 16 -14.36 42.52 -41.33
C PHE A 16 -14.20 43.36 -40.04
N PRO A 17 -15.27 44.02 -39.56
CA PRO A 17 -15.35 44.59 -38.22
C PRO A 17 -15.05 43.54 -37.13
N ALA A 18 -14.43 43.98 -36.03
CA ALA A 18 -14.06 43.11 -34.92
C ALA A 18 -15.28 42.39 -34.32
N GLU A 19 -16.43 43.06 -34.31
CA GLU A 19 -17.70 42.54 -33.79
C GLU A 19 -18.17 41.32 -34.60
N LEU A 20 -18.08 41.38 -35.94
CA LEU A 20 -18.44 40.26 -36.80
C LEU A 20 -17.46 39.09 -36.64
N LEU A 21 -16.16 39.36 -36.49
CA LEU A 21 -15.17 38.32 -36.21
C LEU A 21 -15.42 37.66 -34.85
N SER A 22 -15.81 38.41 -33.82
CA SER A 22 -16.20 37.86 -32.51
C SER A 22 -17.47 37.02 -32.59
N ILE A 23 -18.48 37.45 -33.35
CA ILE A 23 -19.71 36.66 -33.58
C ILE A 23 -19.35 35.35 -34.28
N ILE A 24 -18.52 35.39 -35.33
CA ILE A 24 -18.04 34.19 -36.01
C ILE A 24 -17.35 33.26 -35.00
N CYS A 25 -16.39 33.75 -34.21
CA CYS A 25 -15.72 32.92 -33.20
C CYS A 25 -16.69 32.34 -32.16
N GLN A 26 -17.71 33.10 -31.74
CA GLN A 26 -18.74 32.62 -30.81
C GLN A 26 -19.57 31.48 -31.43
N TYR A 27 -20.02 31.63 -32.68
CA TYR A 27 -20.72 30.56 -33.39
C TYR A 27 -19.85 29.32 -33.55
N LEU A 28 -18.57 29.49 -33.89
CA LEU A 28 -17.64 28.37 -34.03
C LEU A 28 -17.49 27.55 -32.72
N ILE A 29 -17.62 28.19 -31.55
CA ILE A 29 -17.60 27.49 -30.25
C ILE A 29 -18.92 26.82 -29.94
N VAL A 30 -20.04 27.52 -30.17
CA VAL A 30 -21.38 27.01 -29.83
C VAL A 30 -21.70 25.75 -30.63
N ASP A 31 -21.28 25.70 -31.89
CA ASP A 31 -21.44 24.53 -32.76
C ASP A 31 -20.39 23.42 -32.50
N ARG A 32 -19.60 23.55 -31.41
CA ARG A 32 -18.54 22.61 -31.00
C ARG A 32 -17.52 22.30 -32.11
N LEU A 33 -17.18 23.26 -32.96
CA LEU A 33 -16.13 23.03 -33.93
C LEU A 33 -14.78 22.75 -33.22
N PRO A 34 -13.91 21.91 -33.82
CA PRO A 34 -12.61 21.60 -33.23
C PRO A 34 -11.82 22.87 -32.91
N LYS A 35 -11.14 22.91 -31.75
CA LYS A 35 -10.21 24.00 -31.40
C LYS A 35 -9.15 24.25 -32.49
N ASP A 36 -8.85 23.23 -33.28
CA ASP A 36 -7.95 23.30 -34.44
C ASP A 36 -8.44 24.31 -35.49
N ASP A 37 -9.75 24.42 -35.74
CA ASP A 37 -10.31 25.39 -36.70
C ASP A 37 -10.20 26.83 -36.18
N LEU A 38 -10.42 27.03 -34.87
CA LEU A 38 -10.18 28.33 -34.24
C LEU A 38 -8.69 28.70 -34.23
N ALA A 39 -7.79 27.74 -34.03
CA ALA A 39 -6.35 27.96 -34.11
C ALA A 39 -5.91 28.31 -35.54
N ASN A 40 -6.46 27.61 -36.54
CA ASN A 40 -6.24 27.91 -37.96
C ASN A 40 -6.77 29.31 -38.29
N PHE A 41 -8.00 29.63 -37.90
CA PHE A 41 -8.59 30.96 -38.08
C PHE A 41 -7.74 32.05 -37.43
N ARG A 42 -7.26 31.84 -36.20
CA ARG A 42 -6.36 32.75 -35.49
C ARG A 42 -5.09 33.04 -36.29
N SER A 43 -4.56 32.06 -37.02
CA SER A 43 -3.32 32.22 -37.80
C SER A 43 -3.48 32.98 -39.12
N THR A 44 -4.71 33.21 -39.58
CA THR A 44 -4.98 33.83 -40.90
C THR A 44 -4.69 35.34 -40.97
N SER A 45 -4.90 36.10 -39.88
CA SER A 45 -4.66 37.54 -39.83
C SER A 45 -4.53 38.06 -38.39
N LYS A 46 -4.00 39.27 -38.20
CA LYS A 46 -3.93 39.91 -36.86
C LYS A 46 -5.31 40.19 -36.26
N ASN A 47 -6.29 40.55 -37.09
CA ASN A 47 -7.66 40.80 -36.64
C ASN A 47 -8.33 39.51 -36.18
N CYS A 48 -8.19 38.43 -36.96
CA CYS A 48 -8.64 37.10 -36.55
C CYS A 48 -7.91 36.62 -35.29
N ALA A 49 -6.61 36.90 -35.18
CA ALA A 49 -5.84 36.56 -33.99
C ALA A 49 -6.42 37.24 -32.73
N ALA A 50 -6.69 38.54 -32.81
CA ALA A 50 -7.29 39.30 -31.72
C ALA A 50 -8.71 38.81 -31.38
N ALA A 51 -9.53 38.53 -32.39
CA ALA A 51 -10.90 38.05 -32.20
C ALA A 51 -10.96 36.63 -31.62
N ALA A 52 -10.11 35.71 -32.08
CA ALA A 52 -10.14 34.30 -31.69
C ALA A 52 -9.42 34.01 -30.37
N THR A 53 -8.46 34.85 -29.97
CA THR A 53 -7.65 34.63 -28.75
C THR A 53 -8.50 34.45 -27.49
N PRO A 54 -9.49 35.32 -27.17
CA PRO A 54 -10.33 35.15 -25.98
C PRO A 54 -10.99 33.77 -25.91
N TYR A 55 -11.48 33.30 -27.05
CA TYR A 55 -12.22 32.05 -27.19
C TYR A 55 -11.33 30.81 -27.15
N LEU A 56 -10.17 30.86 -27.82
CA LEU A 56 -9.20 29.75 -27.83
C LEU A 56 -8.62 29.50 -26.43
N PHE A 57 -8.41 30.58 -25.66
CA PHE A 57 -7.81 30.50 -24.33
C PHE A 57 -8.82 30.41 -23.19
N GLN A 58 -10.12 30.61 -23.44
CA GLN A 58 -11.16 30.62 -22.42
C GLN A 58 -11.17 29.37 -21.55
N SER A 59 -11.09 28.21 -22.18
CA SER A 59 -11.16 26.90 -21.53
C SER A 59 -9.92 26.08 -21.88
N GLN A 60 -9.09 25.77 -20.88
CA GLN A 60 -7.84 25.03 -21.06
C GLN A 60 -7.98 23.60 -20.56
N HIS A 61 -7.62 22.64 -21.42
CA HIS A 61 -7.58 21.23 -21.05
C HIS A 61 -6.16 20.86 -20.63
N VAL A 62 -6.03 20.32 -19.42
CA VAL A 62 -4.77 20.04 -18.75
C VAL A 62 -4.77 18.58 -18.32
N SER A 63 -3.91 17.78 -18.93
CA SER A 63 -3.71 16.38 -18.55
C SER A 63 -2.51 16.28 -17.60
N LEU A 64 -2.46 15.23 -16.76
CA LEU A 64 -1.34 14.96 -15.87
C LEU A 64 -0.10 14.47 -16.63
N ILE A 65 0.48 15.33 -17.47
CA ILE A 65 1.66 15.07 -18.31
C ILE A 65 2.50 16.34 -18.34
N LEU A 66 3.82 16.20 -18.32
CA LEU A 66 4.75 17.32 -18.20
C LEU A 66 4.54 18.37 -19.31
N LYS A 67 4.34 17.93 -20.55
CA LYS A 67 4.08 18.80 -21.70
C LYS A 67 2.80 19.62 -21.55
N SER A 68 1.74 19.03 -20.99
CA SER A 68 0.45 19.72 -20.79
C SER A 68 0.58 20.80 -19.71
N LEU A 69 1.24 20.49 -18.60
CA LEU A 69 1.54 21.44 -17.54
C LEU A 69 2.47 22.57 -18.02
N GLN A 70 3.49 22.25 -18.82
CA GLN A 70 4.38 23.25 -19.41
C GLN A 70 3.63 24.19 -20.37
N ASN A 71 2.69 23.67 -21.16
CA ASN A 71 1.85 24.51 -22.02
C ASN A 71 0.99 25.48 -21.20
N LEU A 72 0.37 25.01 -20.11
CA LEU A 72 -0.37 25.88 -19.20
C LEU A 72 0.55 26.93 -18.56
N GLN A 73 1.77 26.55 -18.16
CA GLN A 73 2.76 27.48 -17.65
C GLN A 73 3.12 28.55 -18.69
N ASN A 74 3.39 28.16 -19.93
CA ASN A 74 3.70 29.08 -21.03
C ASN A 74 2.55 30.06 -21.29
N ILE A 75 1.29 29.61 -21.20
CA ILE A 75 0.10 30.48 -21.29
C ILE A 75 0.08 31.47 -20.13
N SER A 76 0.33 31.01 -18.90
CA SER A 76 0.34 31.84 -17.69
C SER A 76 1.42 32.92 -17.70
N GLU A 77 2.54 32.66 -18.38
CA GLU A 77 3.67 33.58 -18.54
C GLU A 77 3.38 34.71 -19.52
N GLN A 78 2.29 34.61 -20.29
CA GLN A 78 1.88 35.61 -21.27
C GLN A 78 0.62 36.35 -20.78
N PRO A 79 0.72 37.55 -20.18
CA PRO A 79 -0.42 38.24 -19.58
C PRO A 79 -1.60 38.47 -20.52
N HIS A 80 -1.32 38.67 -21.82
CA HIS A 80 -2.34 38.87 -22.84
C HIS A 80 -3.13 37.59 -23.17
N LEU A 81 -2.61 36.40 -22.87
CA LEU A 81 -3.31 35.12 -22.98
C LEU A 81 -3.90 34.70 -21.63
N ALA A 82 -3.13 34.81 -20.56
CA ALA A 82 -3.50 34.40 -19.20
C ALA A 82 -4.81 35.05 -18.73
N LYS A 83 -5.04 36.33 -19.07
CA LYS A 83 -6.28 37.05 -18.75
C LYS A 83 -7.54 36.45 -19.41
N HIS A 84 -7.40 35.60 -20.41
CA HIS A 84 -8.54 35.00 -21.10
C HIS A 84 -8.91 33.63 -20.52
N VAL A 85 -8.02 32.98 -19.76
CA VAL A 85 -8.31 31.68 -19.13
C VAL A 85 -9.36 31.88 -18.03
N ARG A 86 -10.53 31.27 -18.23
CA ARG A 86 -11.66 31.29 -17.29
C ARG A 86 -11.95 29.92 -16.69
N GLU A 87 -11.64 28.88 -17.44
CA GLU A 87 -11.98 27.51 -17.10
C GLU A 87 -10.78 26.59 -17.32
N ILE A 88 -10.55 25.68 -16.37
CA ILE A 88 -9.58 24.59 -16.51
C ILE A 88 -10.32 23.26 -16.43
N TRP A 89 -10.18 22.46 -17.48
CA TRP A 89 -10.57 21.05 -17.51
C TRP A 89 -9.34 20.22 -17.20
N TYR A 90 -9.29 19.65 -16.00
CA TYR A 90 -8.14 18.90 -15.52
C TYR A 90 -8.43 17.41 -15.54
N GLU A 91 -7.57 16.64 -16.21
CA GLU A 91 -7.71 15.20 -16.38
C GLU A 91 -6.56 14.49 -15.64
N PRO A 92 -6.77 14.03 -14.38
CA PRO A 92 -5.75 13.37 -13.56
C PRO A 92 -5.50 11.91 -13.95
N ARG A 93 -6.09 11.41 -15.03
CA ARG A 93 -6.03 9.98 -15.38
C ARG A 93 -4.60 9.49 -15.52
N LEU A 94 -4.33 8.36 -14.88
CA LEU A 94 -3.06 7.66 -15.00
C LEU A 94 -3.14 6.60 -16.08
N MET A 95 -2.02 6.45 -16.77
CA MET A 95 -1.76 5.29 -17.60
C MET A 95 -1.62 4.06 -16.70
N GLU A 96 -2.17 2.93 -17.17
CA GLU A 96 -2.02 1.65 -16.46
C GLU A 96 -0.54 1.30 -16.30
N SER A 97 -0.17 0.55 -15.26
CA SER A 97 1.15 -0.10 -15.22
C SER A 97 1.05 -1.41 -16.01
N MET A 98 1.55 -1.42 -17.23
CA MET A 98 1.57 -2.62 -18.06
C MET A 98 2.98 -3.19 -18.24
N TYR A 99 3.05 -4.49 -18.46
CA TYR A 99 4.25 -5.15 -18.97
C TYR A 99 4.26 -5.12 -20.50
N ARG A 100 5.45 -5.25 -21.10
CA ARG A 100 5.60 -5.21 -22.56
C ARG A 100 4.81 -6.31 -23.28
N SER A 101 4.70 -7.50 -22.70
CA SER A 101 3.90 -8.60 -23.25
C SER A 101 2.44 -8.19 -23.40
N ARG A 102 1.83 -7.71 -22.30
CA ARG A 102 0.45 -7.23 -22.29
C ARG A 102 0.24 -6.06 -23.26
N TYR A 103 1.19 -5.13 -23.36
CA TYR A 103 1.12 -4.06 -24.35
C TYR A 103 1.09 -4.63 -25.77
N ASN A 104 1.97 -5.57 -26.11
CA ASN A 104 1.98 -6.20 -27.43
C ASN A 104 0.65 -6.92 -27.73
N ASP A 105 0.03 -7.55 -26.73
CA ASP A 105 -1.26 -8.24 -26.88
C ASP A 105 -2.43 -7.28 -27.16
N LEU A 106 -2.30 -6.03 -26.71
CA LEU A 106 -3.31 -4.98 -26.87
C LEU A 106 -3.14 -4.15 -28.15
N VAL A 107 -1.94 -4.16 -28.75
CA VAL A 107 -1.68 -3.46 -30.00
C VAL A 107 -2.32 -4.24 -31.16
N PRO A 108 -3.04 -3.60 -32.10
CA PRO A 108 -3.60 -4.28 -33.25
C PRO A 108 -2.54 -5.06 -34.04
N PRO A 109 -2.84 -6.30 -34.50
CA PRO A 109 -1.88 -7.14 -35.19
C PRO A 109 -1.42 -6.57 -36.55
N THR A 110 -2.04 -5.48 -37.02
CA THR A 110 -1.64 -4.76 -38.24
C THR A 110 -0.44 -3.84 -38.04
N VAL A 111 0.02 -3.61 -36.82
CA VAL A 111 1.13 -2.72 -36.48
C VAL A 111 2.46 -3.47 -36.57
N THR A 112 3.47 -2.85 -37.20
CA THR A 112 4.78 -3.50 -37.39
C THR A 112 5.57 -3.65 -36.08
N PRO A 113 6.50 -4.63 -35.96
CA PRO A 113 7.33 -4.77 -34.75
C PRO A 113 8.14 -3.52 -34.38
N GLU A 114 8.61 -2.76 -35.37
CA GLU A 114 9.34 -1.49 -35.18
C GLU A 114 8.43 -0.39 -34.62
N GLU A 115 7.18 -0.33 -35.09
CA GLU A 115 6.16 0.56 -34.55
C GLU A 115 5.86 0.15 -33.11
N ILE A 116 5.50 -1.11 -32.84
CA ILE A 116 5.26 -1.63 -31.47
C ILE A 116 6.39 -1.21 -30.52
N LYS A 117 7.65 -1.37 -30.92
CA LYS A 117 8.82 -0.94 -30.12
C LYS A 117 8.82 0.56 -29.85
N ARG A 118 8.53 1.40 -30.85
CA ARG A 118 8.48 2.85 -30.72
C ARG A 118 7.36 3.30 -29.76
N GLY A 119 6.19 2.69 -29.85
CA GLY A 119 5.02 3.06 -29.03
C GLY A 119 5.16 2.58 -27.61
N TRP A 120 5.76 1.40 -27.42
CA TRP A 120 6.18 0.96 -26.09
C TRP A 120 7.13 1.98 -25.45
N THR A 121 8.10 2.50 -26.21
CA THR A 121 9.02 3.53 -25.71
C THR A 121 8.28 4.81 -25.31
N ILE A 122 7.39 5.32 -26.17
CA ILE A 122 6.57 6.51 -25.89
C ILE A 122 5.67 6.29 -24.67
N TYR A 123 5.04 5.11 -24.59
CA TYR A 123 4.18 4.72 -23.48
C TYR A 123 4.96 4.69 -22.16
N CYS A 124 6.13 4.06 -22.13
CA CYS A 124 7.00 4.05 -20.97
C CYS A 124 7.38 5.48 -20.56
N ASP A 125 7.82 6.33 -21.50
CA ASP A 125 8.19 7.71 -21.21
C ASP A 125 7.06 8.50 -20.55
N TRP A 126 5.83 8.37 -21.07
CA TRP A 126 4.67 9.03 -20.49
C TRP A 126 4.32 8.46 -19.12
N PHE A 127 4.26 7.14 -18.98
CA PHE A 127 4.00 6.47 -17.70
C PHE A 127 5.00 6.93 -16.62
N CYS A 128 6.30 6.98 -16.96
CA CYS A 128 7.35 7.49 -16.08
C CYS A 128 7.11 8.94 -15.67
N GLN A 129 6.79 9.80 -16.65
CA GLN A 129 6.48 11.21 -16.37
C GLN A 129 5.30 11.35 -15.42
N GLN A 130 4.20 10.61 -15.63
CA GLN A 130 3.05 10.69 -14.74
C GLN A 130 3.41 10.19 -13.32
N LYS A 131 4.11 9.06 -13.21
CA LYS A 131 4.60 8.52 -11.93
C LYS A 131 5.47 9.54 -11.19
N TYR A 132 6.37 10.22 -11.90
CA TYR A 132 7.22 11.29 -11.36
C TYR A 132 6.38 12.48 -10.87
N LEU A 133 5.44 12.96 -11.69
CA LEU A 133 4.57 14.11 -11.36
C LEU A 133 3.71 13.86 -10.12
N VAL A 134 3.21 12.63 -9.94
CA VAL A 134 2.42 12.23 -8.77
C VAL A 134 3.29 12.11 -7.51
N LYS A 135 4.51 11.59 -7.63
CA LYS A 135 5.41 11.37 -6.48
C LYS A 135 6.01 12.67 -5.93
N MET A 136 6.46 13.58 -6.80
CA MET A 136 7.34 14.70 -6.40
C MET A 136 6.63 15.95 -5.88
N HIS A 137 5.31 15.93 -5.67
CA HIS A 137 4.51 17.15 -5.43
C HIS A 137 4.73 18.26 -6.48
N TYR A 138 5.31 17.92 -7.64
CA TYR A 138 5.68 18.86 -8.69
C TYR A 138 4.44 19.58 -9.23
N LEU A 139 3.32 18.86 -9.35
CA LEU A 139 2.04 19.43 -9.74
C LEU A 139 1.65 20.61 -8.84
N SER A 140 1.69 20.45 -7.51
CA SER A 140 1.35 21.51 -6.56
C SER A 140 2.23 22.74 -6.73
N ALA A 141 3.54 22.54 -6.87
CA ALA A 141 4.50 23.63 -7.04
C ALA A 141 4.25 24.40 -8.36
N VAL A 142 3.99 23.69 -9.45
CA VAL A 142 3.70 24.30 -10.76
C VAL A 142 2.37 25.05 -10.74
N LEU A 143 1.30 24.44 -10.23
CA LEU A 143 -0.02 25.10 -10.16
C LEU A 143 0.02 26.34 -9.27
N ALA A 144 0.70 26.29 -8.13
CA ALA A 144 0.88 27.44 -7.24
C ALA A 144 1.61 28.61 -7.92
N LYS A 145 2.49 28.34 -8.90
CA LYS A 145 3.14 29.37 -9.73
C LYS A 145 2.23 29.89 -10.85
N ILE A 146 1.39 29.04 -11.42
CA ILE A 146 0.52 29.35 -12.57
C ILE A 146 -0.71 30.16 -12.13
N PHE A 147 -1.43 29.70 -11.12
CA PHE A 147 -2.77 30.21 -10.78
C PHE A 147 -2.81 31.70 -10.41
N PRO A 148 -1.82 32.28 -9.68
CA PRO A 148 -1.80 33.72 -9.42
C PRO A 148 -1.78 34.59 -10.69
N ARG A 149 -1.39 34.04 -11.84
CA ARG A 149 -1.35 34.74 -13.13
C ARG A 149 -2.66 34.59 -13.92
N LEU A 150 -3.49 33.59 -13.59
CA LEU A 150 -4.78 33.33 -14.21
C LEU A 150 -5.89 34.11 -13.49
N THR A 151 -5.79 35.45 -13.51
CA THR A 151 -6.66 36.37 -12.73
C THR A 151 -8.17 36.23 -13.01
N ASN A 152 -8.53 35.66 -14.17
CA ASN A 152 -9.91 35.44 -14.58
C ASN A 152 -10.36 33.98 -14.47
N LEU A 153 -9.57 33.09 -13.86
CA LEU A 153 -9.97 31.72 -13.57
C LEU A 153 -11.18 31.74 -12.61
N ARG A 154 -12.26 31.09 -13.02
CA ARG A 154 -13.54 31.03 -12.28
C ARG A 154 -14.08 29.61 -12.18
N GLU A 155 -13.69 28.73 -13.10
CA GLU A 155 -14.27 27.39 -13.20
C GLU A 155 -13.16 26.34 -13.27
N ILE A 156 -13.33 25.28 -12.50
CA ILE A 156 -12.46 24.10 -12.56
C ILE A 156 -13.35 22.88 -12.68
N ALA A 157 -13.12 22.10 -13.73
CA ALA A 157 -13.72 20.80 -13.94
C ALA A 157 -12.61 19.74 -13.87
N ILE A 158 -12.74 18.78 -12.96
CA ILE A 158 -11.83 17.65 -12.83
C ILE A 158 -12.55 16.42 -13.35
N GLN A 159 -11.93 15.79 -14.36
CA GLN A 159 -12.47 14.66 -15.08
C GLN A 159 -11.60 13.41 -14.88
N VAL A 160 -11.96 12.57 -13.92
CA VAL A 160 -11.37 11.25 -13.65
C VAL A 160 -12.18 10.16 -14.36
N GLY A 161 -13.52 10.23 -14.31
CA GLY A 161 -14.45 9.20 -14.81
C GLY A 161 -15.33 9.69 -15.97
N GLY A 162 -15.11 9.19 -17.18
CA GLY A 162 -15.94 9.53 -18.34
C GLY A 162 -15.27 9.26 -19.68
N PRO A 163 -15.84 9.70 -20.82
CA PRO A 163 -15.20 9.54 -22.12
C PRO A 163 -13.81 10.17 -22.08
N MET A 164 -12.83 9.48 -22.66
CA MET A 164 -11.46 10.00 -22.75
C MET A 164 -11.44 11.35 -23.44
N SER A 165 -10.63 12.27 -22.92
CA SER A 165 -10.40 13.50 -23.65
C SER A 165 -9.78 13.19 -25.01
N TYR A 166 -9.97 14.13 -25.94
CA TYR A 166 -9.30 14.08 -27.24
C TYR A 166 -7.77 13.93 -27.12
N ILE A 167 -7.17 14.44 -26.03
CA ILE A 167 -5.73 14.30 -25.77
C ILE A 167 -5.38 12.85 -25.50
N PHE A 168 -6.11 12.16 -24.62
CA PHE A 168 -5.89 10.74 -24.34
C PHE A 168 -6.17 9.86 -25.55
N VAL A 169 -7.20 10.16 -26.33
CA VAL A 169 -7.47 9.44 -27.59
C VAL A 169 -6.29 9.59 -28.56
N ARG A 170 -5.75 10.81 -28.73
CA ARG A 170 -4.54 11.01 -29.57
C ARG A 170 -3.31 10.33 -28.98
N MET A 171 -3.16 10.28 -27.66
CA MET A 171 -2.07 9.55 -27.02
C MET A 171 -2.16 8.05 -27.27
N ALA A 172 -3.34 7.46 -27.06
CA ALA A 172 -3.61 6.06 -27.34
C ALA A 172 -3.30 5.72 -28.80
N GLN A 173 -3.73 6.57 -29.74
CA GLN A 173 -3.41 6.45 -31.17
C GLN A 173 -1.90 6.50 -31.45
N GLN A 174 -1.13 7.34 -30.75
CA GLN A 174 0.33 7.44 -30.90
C GLN A 174 1.09 6.20 -30.40
N VAL A 175 0.47 5.43 -29.51
CA VAL A 175 1.03 4.16 -28.99
C VAL A 175 0.25 2.94 -29.49
N TRP A 176 -0.59 3.11 -30.52
CA TRP A 176 -1.44 2.07 -31.12
C TRP A 176 -2.23 1.22 -30.11
N LEU A 177 -2.69 1.83 -29.02
CA LEU A 177 -3.60 1.18 -28.09
C LEU A 177 -5.03 1.66 -28.34
N ASP A 178 -6.00 0.80 -28.02
CA ASP A 178 -7.34 1.30 -27.72
C ASP A 178 -7.26 2.22 -26.51
N GLY A 179 -8.05 3.28 -26.48
CA GLY A 179 -8.00 4.23 -25.38
C GLY A 179 -8.37 3.56 -24.04
N GLU A 180 -9.29 2.59 -24.06
CA GLU A 180 -9.62 1.79 -22.86
C GLU A 180 -8.45 0.92 -22.39
N ALA A 181 -7.57 0.50 -23.30
CA ALA A 181 -6.38 -0.29 -22.99
C ALA A 181 -5.22 0.56 -22.42
N LEU A 182 -5.26 1.89 -22.61
CA LEU A 182 -4.27 2.82 -22.09
C LEU A 182 -4.49 3.13 -20.60
N ILE A 183 -5.73 3.02 -20.14
CA ILE A 183 -6.19 3.39 -18.80
C ILE A 183 -6.52 2.12 -18.03
N SER A 184 -6.14 2.06 -16.76
CA SER A 184 -6.30 0.83 -15.97
C SER A 184 -7.75 0.64 -15.53
N ASN A 185 -8.41 -0.41 -16.01
CA ASN A 185 -9.71 -0.84 -15.47
C ASN A 185 -9.62 -1.40 -14.03
N THR A 186 -8.43 -1.80 -13.58
CA THR A 186 -8.18 -2.43 -12.27
C THR A 186 -7.95 -1.43 -11.13
N VAL A 187 -8.11 -0.13 -11.38
CA VAL A 187 -7.56 0.97 -10.56
C VAL A 187 -8.63 1.87 -9.94
N ALA A 188 -9.86 1.39 -9.74
CA ALA A 188 -10.87 2.04 -8.89
C ALA A 188 -10.31 2.54 -7.53
N GLN A 189 -9.30 1.87 -6.97
CA GLN A 189 -8.65 2.27 -5.70
C GLN A 189 -7.46 3.24 -5.86
N HIS A 190 -6.77 3.23 -7.00
CA HIS A 190 -5.60 4.11 -7.23
C HIS A 190 -6.01 5.44 -7.88
N GLU A 191 -7.05 5.45 -8.71
CA GLU A 191 -7.66 6.66 -9.27
C GLU A 191 -8.25 7.56 -8.18
N SER A 192 -8.90 6.98 -7.17
CA SER A 192 -9.48 7.72 -6.06
C SER A 192 -8.40 8.49 -5.27
N MET A 193 -7.26 7.85 -4.99
CA MET A 193 -6.13 8.48 -4.31
C MET A 193 -5.46 9.58 -5.14
N ILE A 194 -5.32 9.38 -6.45
CA ILE A 194 -4.59 10.30 -7.32
C ILE A 194 -5.46 11.49 -7.71
N GLY A 195 -6.74 11.25 -8.01
CA GLY A 195 -7.74 12.30 -8.15
C GLY A 195 -7.79 13.17 -6.91
N SER A 196 -7.81 12.56 -5.71
CA SER A 196 -7.79 13.29 -4.44
C SER A 196 -6.55 14.16 -4.28
N LYS A 197 -5.34 13.62 -4.54
CA LYS A 197 -4.08 14.39 -4.45
C LYS A 197 -3.99 15.52 -5.48
N CYS A 198 -4.49 15.29 -6.70
CA CYS A 198 -4.48 16.32 -7.72
C CYS A 198 -5.48 17.44 -7.41
N LEU A 199 -6.68 17.08 -6.94
CA LEU A 199 -7.67 18.04 -6.49
C LEU A 199 -7.16 18.83 -5.27
N GLU A 200 -6.49 18.18 -4.32
CA GLU A 200 -5.79 18.85 -3.21
C GLU A 200 -4.77 19.88 -3.73
N ALA A 201 -3.91 19.48 -4.67
CA ALA A 201 -2.91 20.37 -5.28
C ALA A 201 -3.55 21.58 -5.96
N ILE A 202 -4.67 21.37 -6.67
CA ILE A 202 -5.43 22.42 -7.37
C ILE A 202 -6.08 23.39 -6.36
N LEU A 203 -6.78 22.88 -5.35
CA LEU A 203 -7.45 23.72 -4.35
C LEU A 203 -6.44 24.51 -3.52
N HIS A 204 -5.33 23.89 -3.14
CA HIS A 204 -4.24 24.56 -2.46
C HIS A 204 -3.65 25.68 -3.32
N ALA A 205 -3.38 25.41 -4.61
CA ALA A 205 -2.93 26.45 -5.54
C ALA A 205 -3.96 27.58 -5.73
N CYS A 206 -5.25 27.26 -5.78
CA CYS A 206 -6.33 28.26 -5.83
C CYS A 206 -6.31 29.15 -4.60
N SER A 207 -6.12 28.58 -3.42
CA SER A 207 -6.06 29.35 -2.19
C SER A 207 -4.86 30.28 -2.14
N LEU A 208 -3.67 29.78 -2.49
CA LEU A 208 -2.46 30.59 -2.50
C LEU A 208 -2.57 31.76 -3.48
N ALA A 209 -3.33 31.56 -4.55
CA ALA A 209 -3.60 32.57 -5.58
C ALA A 209 -4.77 33.52 -5.24
N ASP A 210 -5.49 33.30 -4.13
CA ASP A 210 -6.77 33.97 -3.82
C ASP A 210 -7.76 33.92 -5.01
N THR A 211 -7.82 32.77 -5.68
CA THR A 211 -8.66 32.58 -6.86
C THR A 211 -10.13 32.57 -6.46
N LYS A 212 -10.91 33.46 -7.07
CA LYS A 212 -12.37 33.56 -6.89
C LYS A 212 -13.11 32.48 -7.68
N LEU A 213 -12.95 31.24 -7.27
CA LEU A 213 -13.59 30.09 -7.91
C LEU A 213 -15.11 30.17 -7.71
N THR A 214 -15.87 30.18 -8.81
CA THR A 214 -17.34 30.21 -8.80
C THR A 214 -17.96 28.87 -9.15
N SER A 215 -17.26 28.01 -9.90
CA SER A 215 -17.72 26.66 -10.22
C SER A 215 -16.62 25.63 -9.98
N LEU A 216 -16.98 24.54 -9.30
CA LEU A 216 -16.14 23.36 -9.13
C LEU A 216 -16.94 22.12 -9.52
N LYS A 217 -16.44 21.39 -10.52
CA LYS A 217 -17.04 20.14 -11.00
C LYS A 217 -16.02 19.01 -10.84
N CYS A 218 -16.40 17.92 -10.21
CA CYS A 218 -15.56 16.74 -10.05
C CYS A 218 -16.43 15.52 -10.34
N ASP A 219 -16.09 14.77 -11.39
CA ASP A 219 -16.85 13.59 -11.84
C ASP A 219 -16.49 12.28 -11.13
N SER A 220 -15.45 12.28 -10.30
CA SER A 220 -15.12 11.19 -9.39
C SER A 220 -14.14 11.68 -8.33
N VAL A 221 -14.57 11.57 -7.07
CA VAL A 221 -13.83 11.99 -5.88
C VAL A 221 -13.82 10.84 -4.88
N GLY A 222 -12.62 10.39 -4.51
CA GLY A 222 -12.45 9.37 -3.48
C GLY A 222 -12.68 9.92 -2.07
N GLU A 223 -12.99 9.03 -1.12
CA GLU A 223 -13.09 9.37 0.31
C GLU A 223 -11.85 10.10 0.85
N THR A 224 -10.66 9.75 0.36
CA THR A 224 -9.39 10.38 0.76
C THR A 224 -9.35 11.90 0.53
N PHE A 225 -10.14 12.42 -0.41
CA PHE A 225 -10.28 13.86 -0.62
C PHE A 225 -10.84 14.58 0.60
N PHE A 226 -11.83 13.97 1.25
CA PHE A 226 -12.47 14.55 2.43
C PHE A 226 -11.63 14.36 3.70
N MET A 227 -10.58 13.54 3.64
CA MET A 227 -9.56 13.39 4.68
C MET A 227 -8.44 14.45 4.60
N ILE A 228 -8.47 15.35 3.62
CA ILE A 228 -7.49 16.44 3.52
C ILE A 228 -7.50 17.23 4.83
N ARG A 229 -6.31 17.48 5.39
CA ARG A 229 -6.20 18.19 6.67
C ARG A 229 -6.86 19.56 6.55
N PRO A 230 -7.54 20.06 7.59
CA PRO A 230 -8.19 21.38 7.57
C PRO A 230 -7.28 22.51 7.08
N GLU A 231 -5.99 22.43 7.41
CA GLU A 231 -4.92 23.34 6.99
C GLU A 231 -4.78 23.48 5.47
N PHE A 232 -5.14 22.43 4.71
CA PHE A 232 -5.06 22.38 3.24
C PHE A 232 -6.41 22.57 2.55
N MET A 233 -7.51 22.73 3.30
CA MET A 233 -8.82 23.17 2.80
C MET A 233 -9.16 24.58 3.31
N PRO A 234 -8.45 25.61 2.85
CA PRO A 234 -8.74 26.98 3.23
C PRO A 234 -10.14 27.37 2.74
N SER A 235 -10.99 27.72 3.71
CA SER A 235 -12.39 28.12 3.52
C SER A 235 -12.55 29.29 2.53
N SER A 236 -11.50 30.09 2.33
CA SER A 236 -11.45 31.19 1.38
C SER A 236 -11.67 30.78 -0.07
N VAL A 237 -11.31 29.56 -0.48
CA VAL A 237 -11.55 29.09 -1.85
C VAL A 237 -13.04 28.87 -2.11
N PHE A 238 -13.76 28.38 -1.11
CA PHE A 238 -15.18 28.01 -1.23
C PHE A 238 -16.13 29.19 -1.00
N GLN A 239 -15.69 30.29 -0.39
CA GLN A 239 -16.53 31.45 -0.10
C GLN A 239 -17.18 32.09 -1.34
N HIS A 240 -16.57 31.91 -2.51
CA HIS A 240 -17.04 32.46 -3.79
C HIS A 240 -17.79 31.44 -4.65
N LEU A 241 -17.83 30.18 -4.21
CA LEU A 241 -18.40 29.08 -4.96
C LEU A 241 -19.91 29.26 -5.10
N ARG A 242 -20.41 29.18 -6.33
CA ARG A 242 -21.82 29.25 -6.70
C ARG A 242 -22.33 27.91 -7.20
N ASP A 243 -21.49 27.15 -7.91
CA ASP A 243 -21.87 25.87 -8.48
C ASP A 243 -20.91 24.79 -8.00
N LEU A 244 -21.46 23.76 -7.35
CA LEU A 244 -20.71 22.59 -6.89
C LEU A 244 -21.36 21.34 -7.47
N ASP A 245 -20.60 20.62 -8.29
CA ASP A 245 -21.00 19.34 -8.87
C ASP A 245 -19.96 18.28 -8.48
N ILE A 246 -20.29 17.39 -7.56
CA ILE A 246 -19.39 16.35 -7.08
C ILE A 246 -20.04 14.99 -7.26
N VAL A 247 -19.31 14.10 -7.93
CA VAL A 247 -19.55 12.67 -7.93
C VAL A 247 -18.53 12.03 -6.98
N ILE A 248 -19.02 11.40 -5.92
CA ILE A 248 -18.21 10.70 -4.92
C ILE A 248 -18.14 9.24 -5.36
N TYR A 249 -16.94 8.77 -5.65
CA TYR A 249 -16.70 7.38 -6.01
C TYR A 249 -16.36 6.60 -4.75
N ASP A 250 -17.27 5.72 -4.33
CA ASP A 250 -17.10 4.92 -3.11
C ASP A 250 -17.02 3.42 -3.45
N ALA A 251 -15.79 2.91 -3.58
CA ALA A 251 -15.54 1.48 -3.72
C ALA A 251 -15.90 0.68 -2.45
N ALA A 252 -16.17 1.36 -1.33
CA ALA A 252 -16.46 0.80 -0.02
C ALA A 252 -17.75 1.37 0.58
N TYR A 253 -18.79 1.54 -0.27
CA TYR A 253 -20.18 2.01 -0.01
C TYR A 253 -20.86 1.57 1.31
N THR A 254 -20.26 0.61 1.99
CA THR A 254 -20.72 -0.09 3.19
C THR A 254 -20.26 0.58 4.49
N GLN A 255 -19.28 1.47 4.41
CA GLN A 255 -18.79 2.30 5.52
C GLN A 255 -18.30 3.63 4.94
N THR A 256 -19.18 4.45 4.35
CA THR A 256 -18.86 5.87 4.16
C THR A 256 -18.37 6.37 5.51
N SER A 257 -17.07 6.58 5.67
CA SER A 257 -16.55 6.88 6.99
C SER A 257 -17.13 8.23 7.37
N ASP A 258 -17.33 8.43 8.66
CA ASP A 258 -17.69 9.75 9.20
C ASP A 258 -16.76 10.85 8.64
N THR A 259 -15.55 10.50 8.18
CA THR A 259 -14.61 11.40 7.52
C THR A 259 -15.11 11.96 6.18
N CYS A 260 -15.70 11.15 5.30
CA CYS A 260 -16.18 11.60 3.98
C CYS A 260 -17.26 12.67 4.14
N SER A 261 -18.27 12.33 4.94
CA SER A 261 -19.39 13.19 5.25
C SER A 261 -18.97 14.44 6.02
N GLN A 262 -18.08 14.34 7.02
CA GLN A 262 -17.52 15.50 7.74
C GLN A 262 -16.70 16.42 6.83
N GLY A 263 -15.91 15.88 5.89
CA GLY A 263 -15.16 16.69 4.94
C GLY A 263 -16.08 17.47 4.01
N LEU A 264 -17.10 16.81 3.44
CA LEU A 264 -18.10 17.49 2.61
C LEU A 264 -18.85 18.57 3.40
N ASN A 265 -19.21 18.27 4.65
CA ASN A 265 -19.83 19.23 5.55
C ASN A 265 -18.99 20.51 5.71
N ARG A 266 -17.67 20.38 5.91
CA ARG A 266 -16.76 21.54 6.02
C ARG A 266 -16.71 22.37 4.74
N VAL A 267 -16.67 21.72 3.58
CA VAL A 267 -16.72 22.39 2.28
C VAL A 267 -18.02 23.19 2.14
N LEU A 268 -19.16 22.55 2.42
CA LEU A 268 -20.48 23.17 2.29
C LEU A 268 -20.68 24.33 3.27
N ARG A 269 -20.21 24.22 4.53
CA ARG A 269 -20.25 25.34 5.49
C ARG A 269 -19.46 26.56 5.01
N SER A 270 -18.41 26.34 4.24
CA SER A 270 -17.59 27.42 3.68
C SER A 270 -18.21 28.03 2.41
N ALA A 271 -19.11 27.30 1.73
CA ALA A 271 -19.75 27.69 0.47
C ALA A 271 -21.04 28.51 0.67
N VAL A 272 -20.96 29.62 1.41
CA VAL A 272 -22.13 30.47 1.76
C VAL A 272 -22.82 31.15 0.56
N HIS A 273 -22.23 31.08 -0.63
CA HIS A 273 -22.77 31.64 -1.87
C HIS A 273 -23.23 30.59 -2.87
N LEU A 274 -23.30 29.33 -2.45
CA LEU A 274 -23.71 28.23 -3.29
C LEU A 274 -25.16 28.39 -3.76
N VAL A 275 -25.34 28.35 -5.07
CA VAL A 275 -26.61 28.46 -5.80
C VAL A 275 -27.05 27.09 -6.33
N THR A 276 -26.11 26.34 -6.89
CA THR A 276 -26.34 25.00 -7.44
C THR A 276 -25.49 23.99 -6.68
N LEU A 277 -26.12 22.93 -6.17
CA LEU A 277 -25.46 21.78 -5.57
C LEU A 277 -25.92 20.50 -6.25
N ARG A 278 -24.98 19.76 -6.84
CA ARG A 278 -25.18 18.40 -7.33
C ARG A 278 -24.23 17.45 -6.61
N ILE A 279 -24.80 16.43 -5.96
CA ILE A 279 -24.06 15.38 -5.29
C ILE A 279 -24.54 14.05 -5.87
N ILE A 280 -23.61 13.28 -6.40
CA ILE A 280 -23.82 11.91 -6.85
C ILE A 280 -22.93 11.01 -6.04
N ILE A 281 -23.44 9.89 -5.54
CA ILE A 281 -22.60 8.84 -4.98
C ILE A 281 -22.60 7.69 -5.98
N ASP A 282 -21.49 7.49 -6.68
CA ASP A 282 -21.34 6.45 -7.68
C ASP A 282 -20.95 5.14 -6.98
N ALA A 283 -21.94 4.25 -6.81
CA ALA A 283 -21.71 2.90 -6.36
C ALA A 283 -21.12 2.16 -7.56
N ALA A 284 -19.78 2.00 -7.59
CA ALA A 284 -19.00 1.37 -8.64
C ALA A 284 -19.85 0.44 -9.52
N GLY A 285 -20.15 0.90 -10.75
CA GLY A 285 -21.27 0.48 -11.59
C GLY A 285 -21.42 -1.01 -11.93
N GLU A 286 -22.05 -1.30 -13.08
CA GLU A 286 -22.51 -2.64 -13.51
C GLU A 286 -21.56 -3.84 -13.30
N TYR A 287 -20.24 -3.62 -13.13
CA TYR A 287 -19.26 -4.64 -12.76
C TYR A 287 -19.51 -5.28 -11.37
N ALA A 288 -20.16 -4.58 -10.44
CA ALA A 288 -20.62 -5.15 -9.17
C ALA A 288 -21.75 -6.19 -9.34
N GLY A 289 -22.37 -6.22 -10.53
CA GLY A 289 -23.65 -6.88 -10.82
C GLY A 289 -23.71 -8.40 -10.67
N ARG A 290 -22.58 -9.12 -10.49
CA ARG A 290 -22.59 -10.58 -10.28
C ARG A 290 -22.14 -11.06 -8.91
N THR A 291 -21.23 -10.37 -8.25
CA THR A 291 -20.64 -10.86 -6.98
C THR A 291 -21.12 -10.08 -5.77
N ILE A 292 -21.39 -8.78 -5.90
CA ILE A 292 -21.72 -7.90 -4.77
C ILE A 292 -23.21 -7.96 -4.42
N ARG A 293 -24.11 -8.33 -5.36
CA ARG A 293 -25.54 -8.54 -5.08
C ARG A 293 -25.84 -9.54 -3.95
N ARG A 294 -24.88 -10.40 -3.55
CA ARG A 294 -25.07 -11.37 -2.46
C ARG A 294 -24.66 -10.88 -1.08
N MET A 295 -23.91 -9.79 -0.97
CA MET A 295 -23.60 -9.20 0.32
C MET A 295 -24.54 -8.02 0.52
N VAL A 296 -25.57 -8.23 1.35
CA VAL A 296 -26.54 -7.22 1.76
C VAL A 296 -25.81 -6.16 2.58
N TYR A 297 -25.21 -5.20 1.89
CA TYR A 297 -24.50 -4.12 2.54
C TYR A 297 -25.46 -2.96 2.82
N ARG A 298 -25.46 -2.49 4.06
CA ARG A 298 -26.27 -1.36 4.51
C ARG A 298 -25.45 -0.08 4.34
N PRO A 299 -25.87 0.86 3.50
CA PRO A 299 -25.23 2.17 3.39
C PRO A 299 -25.30 2.91 4.73
N GLY A 300 -24.24 3.65 5.07
CA GLY A 300 -24.19 4.50 6.26
C GLY A 300 -25.08 5.73 6.13
N PRO A 301 -25.34 6.50 7.20
CA PRO A 301 -26.15 7.72 7.17
C PRO A 301 -25.35 8.91 6.60
N PHE A 302 -24.91 8.81 5.33
CA PHE A 302 -24.03 9.80 4.69
C PHE A 302 -24.60 11.22 4.78
N TRP A 303 -25.89 11.38 4.42
CA TRP A 303 -26.57 12.66 4.42
C TRP A 303 -26.60 13.33 5.80
N ASP A 304 -26.83 12.55 6.85
CA ASP A 304 -26.99 13.04 8.22
C ASP A 304 -25.74 13.77 8.68
N ASN A 305 -24.59 13.15 8.41
CA ASN A 305 -23.30 13.70 8.75
C ASN A 305 -22.89 14.83 7.79
N ALA A 306 -23.15 14.67 6.48
CA ALA A 306 -22.75 15.63 5.45
C ALA A 306 -23.51 16.96 5.57
N MET A 307 -24.78 16.92 5.96
CA MET A 307 -25.65 18.10 6.02
C MET A 307 -25.88 18.64 7.43
N SER A 308 -25.32 18.02 8.46
CA SER A 308 -25.44 18.47 9.84
C SER A 308 -25.01 19.94 10.00
N GLU A 309 -25.95 20.79 10.43
CA GLU A 309 -25.78 22.24 10.64
C GLU A 309 -25.48 23.08 9.38
N VAL A 310 -25.49 22.50 8.17
CA VAL A 310 -25.23 23.24 6.93
C VAL A 310 -26.37 24.23 6.65
N VAL A 311 -26.05 25.50 6.36
CA VAL A 311 -26.98 26.54 5.93
C VAL A 311 -26.47 27.11 4.61
N LEU A 312 -27.23 26.94 3.53
CA LEU A 312 -26.89 27.44 2.20
C LEU A 312 -27.94 28.48 1.78
N PRO A 313 -27.82 29.74 2.23
CA PRO A 313 -28.90 30.72 2.15
C PRO A 313 -29.27 31.14 0.71
N LYS A 314 -28.42 30.81 -0.27
CA LYS A 314 -28.62 31.12 -1.68
C LYS A 314 -28.88 29.88 -2.54
N LEU A 315 -29.08 28.71 -1.92
CA LEU A 315 -29.26 27.47 -2.66
C LEU A 315 -30.59 27.48 -3.41
N GLU A 316 -30.53 27.60 -4.72
CA GLU A 316 -31.68 27.63 -5.63
C GLU A 316 -31.90 26.28 -6.31
N SER A 317 -30.85 25.47 -6.50
CA SER A 317 -30.93 24.19 -7.20
C SER A 317 -30.19 23.09 -6.46
N LEU A 318 -30.88 22.00 -6.15
CA LEU A 318 -30.31 20.81 -5.50
C LEU A 318 -30.56 19.56 -6.33
N LYS A 319 -29.51 18.79 -6.61
CA LYS A 319 -29.58 17.50 -7.29
C LYS A 319 -28.87 16.42 -6.47
N LEU A 320 -29.59 15.39 -6.06
CA LEU A 320 -29.07 14.28 -5.26
C LEU A 320 -29.26 12.97 -6.01
N PHE A 321 -28.20 12.15 -6.11
CA PHE A 321 -28.24 10.83 -6.72
C PHE A 321 -27.58 9.78 -5.81
N ASN A 322 -28.25 8.64 -5.57
CA ASN A 322 -27.70 7.50 -4.80
C ASN A 322 -27.33 7.84 -3.33
N ILE A 323 -28.07 8.74 -2.67
CA ILE A 323 -27.75 9.21 -1.32
C ILE A 323 -28.56 8.47 -0.25
N SER A 324 -27.88 8.09 0.84
CA SER A 324 -28.50 7.53 2.05
C SER A 324 -28.55 8.54 3.21
N GLY A 325 -29.65 8.55 3.95
CA GLY A 325 -29.86 9.47 5.08
C GLY A 325 -31.01 9.08 5.99
N GLY A 326 -31.04 9.68 7.18
CA GLY A 326 -32.15 9.62 8.12
C GLY A 326 -33.27 10.57 7.74
N ARG A 327 -34.51 10.13 7.97
CA ARG A 327 -35.75 10.89 7.72
C ARG A 327 -35.68 12.30 8.27
N ASP A 328 -35.32 12.43 9.55
CA ASP A 328 -35.38 13.72 10.25
C ASP A 328 -34.38 14.73 9.66
N ARG A 329 -33.26 14.25 9.12
CA ARG A 329 -32.24 15.11 8.49
C ARG A 329 -32.63 15.57 7.10
N PHE A 330 -33.29 14.74 6.30
CA PHE A 330 -33.90 15.20 5.05
C PHE A 330 -34.97 16.27 5.31
N ILE A 331 -35.89 16.01 6.25
CA ILE A 331 -36.97 16.95 6.62
C ILE A 331 -36.39 18.27 7.13
N GLU A 332 -35.42 18.21 8.05
CA GLU A 332 -34.74 19.39 8.60
C GLU A 332 -34.09 20.21 7.47
N PHE A 333 -33.33 19.56 6.58
CA PHE A 333 -32.65 20.23 5.49
C PHE A 333 -33.63 20.92 4.54
N PHE A 334 -34.67 20.22 4.08
CA PHE A 334 -35.65 20.80 3.16
C PHE A 334 -36.43 21.95 3.80
N THR A 335 -36.85 21.79 5.06
CA THR A 335 -37.55 22.84 5.80
C THR A 335 -36.69 24.10 5.91
N LYS A 336 -35.41 23.94 6.21
CA LYS A 336 -34.45 25.04 6.38
C LYS A 336 -34.18 25.81 5.07
N HIS A 337 -34.25 25.15 3.93
CA HIS A 337 -33.96 25.73 2.61
C HIS A 337 -35.21 25.97 1.75
N ALA A 338 -36.40 25.84 2.33
CA ALA A 338 -37.67 25.97 1.63
C ALA A 338 -37.88 27.34 0.95
N ALA A 339 -37.32 28.40 1.53
CA ALA A 339 -37.43 29.74 1.00
C ALA A 339 -36.45 30.05 -0.14
N SER A 340 -35.36 29.28 -0.27
CA SER A 340 -34.32 29.54 -1.28
C SER A 340 -34.38 28.58 -2.47
N LEU A 341 -34.83 27.33 -2.25
CA LEU A 341 -34.87 26.30 -3.29
C LEU A 341 -35.94 26.60 -4.35
N ASN A 342 -35.52 26.63 -5.61
CA ASN A 342 -36.36 26.79 -6.80
C ASN A 342 -36.46 25.50 -7.63
N HIS A 343 -35.46 24.62 -7.53
CA HIS A 343 -35.42 23.32 -8.20
C HIS A 343 -34.82 22.24 -7.31
N LEU A 344 -35.48 21.08 -7.25
CA LEU A 344 -35.07 19.91 -6.50
C LEU A 344 -35.14 18.68 -7.42
N SER A 345 -34.02 17.97 -7.59
CA SER A 345 -33.96 16.72 -8.35
C SER A 345 -33.41 15.63 -7.45
N LEU A 346 -34.20 14.59 -7.22
CA LEU A 346 -33.85 13.47 -6.35
C LEU A 346 -33.92 12.18 -7.15
N ASP A 347 -32.85 11.38 -7.08
CA ASP A 347 -32.73 10.15 -7.85
C ASP A 347 -32.07 9.06 -7.00
N ASN A 348 -32.67 7.87 -6.96
CA ASN A 348 -32.17 6.71 -6.23
C ASN A 348 -31.78 7.00 -4.76
N LEU A 349 -32.73 7.31 -3.87
CA LEU A 349 -32.41 7.61 -2.46
C LEU A 349 -32.71 6.46 -1.50
N GLN A 350 -31.96 6.40 -0.39
CA GLN A 350 -32.19 5.42 0.66
C GLN A 350 -32.40 6.06 2.03
N LEU A 351 -33.39 5.54 2.76
CA LEU A 351 -33.71 5.93 4.12
C LEU A 351 -33.11 4.95 5.13
N MET A 352 -32.59 5.48 6.24
CA MET A 352 -32.02 4.65 7.30
C MET A 352 -33.09 4.02 8.21
N GLU A 353 -34.29 4.60 8.21
CA GLU A 353 -35.49 4.13 8.90
C GLU A 353 -36.34 3.22 8.01
N ASP A 354 -37.58 2.98 8.44
CA ASP A 354 -38.55 2.18 7.70
C ASP A 354 -38.88 2.83 6.35
N VAL A 355 -38.97 2.06 5.27
CA VAL A 355 -39.33 2.58 3.92
C VAL A 355 -40.65 3.36 3.92
N ARG A 356 -41.57 3.03 4.85
CA ARG A 356 -42.79 3.81 5.09
C ARG A 356 -42.51 5.26 5.37
N GLU A 357 -41.45 5.58 6.11
CA GLU A 357 -41.13 6.94 6.54
C GLU A 357 -40.79 7.91 5.39
N TRP A 358 -40.59 7.42 4.16
CA TRP A 358 -40.50 8.26 2.97
C TRP A 358 -41.73 9.16 2.79
N TYR A 359 -42.94 8.73 3.20
CA TYR A 359 -44.13 9.58 3.09
C TYR A 359 -43.96 10.90 3.85
N ARG A 360 -43.21 10.93 4.95
CA ARG A 360 -42.98 12.17 5.72
C ARG A 360 -42.02 13.11 5.02
N VAL A 361 -40.98 12.55 4.38
CA VAL A 361 -40.04 13.32 3.57
C VAL A 361 -40.77 13.92 2.37
N PHE A 362 -41.54 13.13 1.63
CA PHE A 362 -42.33 13.61 0.50
C PHE A 362 -43.42 14.60 0.92
N HIS A 363 -44.13 14.33 2.01
CA HIS A 363 -45.11 15.27 2.54
C HIS A 363 -44.46 16.62 2.86
N THR A 364 -43.26 16.62 3.46
CA THR A 364 -42.50 17.86 3.72
C THR A 364 -42.12 18.55 2.42
N ILE A 365 -41.58 17.82 1.43
CA ILE A 365 -41.27 18.36 0.10
C ILE A 365 -42.51 19.03 -0.51
N MET A 366 -43.67 18.36 -0.49
CA MET A 366 -44.90 18.82 -1.13
C MET A 366 -45.59 19.98 -0.39
N THR A 367 -45.49 20.03 0.94
CA THR A 367 -46.22 21.03 1.75
C THR A 367 -45.37 22.23 2.12
N VAL A 368 -44.05 22.07 2.16
CA VAL A 368 -43.13 23.11 2.62
C VAL A 368 -42.34 23.72 1.47
N LEU A 369 -41.95 22.95 0.45
CA LEU A 369 -41.19 23.48 -0.68
C LEU A 369 -42.13 24.06 -1.75
N ASN A 370 -41.80 25.26 -2.23
CA ASN A 370 -42.49 25.90 -3.35
C ASN A 370 -41.57 25.92 -4.58
N CYS A 371 -41.11 24.74 -5.01
CA CYS A 371 -40.10 24.57 -6.05
C CYS A 371 -40.51 23.55 -7.12
N SER A 372 -39.82 23.54 -8.25
CA SER A 372 -39.94 22.48 -9.25
C SER A 372 -39.24 21.22 -8.73
N VAL A 373 -39.95 20.08 -8.69
CA VAL A 373 -39.43 18.83 -8.13
C VAL A 373 -39.40 17.73 -9.20
N GLU A 374 -38.24 17.11 -9.38
CA GLU A 374 -38.04 15.91 -10.19
C GLU A 374 -37.69 14.74 -9.25
N ILE A 375 -38.48 13.67 -9.27
CA ILE A 375 -38.29 12.50 -8.41
C ILE A 375 -38.18 11.26 -9.30
N ASN A 376 -36.98 10.69 -9.38
CA ASN A 376 -36.67 9.56 -10.25
C ASN A 376 -36.02 8.40 -9.47
N GLY A 377 -35.92 7.23 -10.10
CA GLY A 377 -35.13 6.12 -9.59
C GLY A 377 -35.78 5.30 -8.46
N THR A 378 -34.95 4.68 -7.64
CA THR A 378 -35.32 3.69 -6.62
C THR A 378 -35.27 4.24 -5.20
N TRP A 379 -36.30 3.96 -4.41
CA TRP A 379 -36.47 4.45 -3.05
C TRP A 379 -36.36 3.29 -2.09
N GLU A 380 -35.32 3.28 -1.27
CA GLU A 380 -35.00 2.17 -0.38
C GLU A 380 -35.18 2.55 1.10
N GLY A 381 -35.43 1.56 1.95
CA GLY A 381 -35.52 1.73 3.40
C GLY A 381 -35.48 0.38 4.12
N LYS A 382 -35.40 0.41 5.45
CA LYS A 382 -35.53 -0.81 6.27
C LYS A 382 -36.99 -1.24 6.36
N TRP A 383 -37.24 -2.48 6.74
CA TRP A 383 -38.57 -2.93 7.17
C TRP A 383 -38.55 -3.18 8.68
N ALA A 384 -39.59 -2.76 9.40
CA ALA A 384 -39.70 -2.97 10.84
C ALA A 384 -39.67 -4.46 11.27
N ASP A 385 -40.07 -5.38 10.38
CA ASP A 385 -40.39 -6.76 10.74
C ASP A 385 -39.39 -7.82 10.23
N GLU A 386 -38.47 -7.46 9.33
CA GLU A 386 -37.42 -8.37 8.82
C GLU A 386 -36.03 -7.76 9.10
N GLN A 387 -35.27 -8.37 10.02
CA GLN A 387 -34.02 -7.79 10.50
C GLN A 387 -32.93 -7.64 9.43
N ASP A 388 -33.05 -8.21 8.23
CA ASP A 388 -31.95 -8.31 7.24
C ASP A 388 -32.33 -8.09 5.75
N HIS A 389 -33.50 -7.54 5.43
CA HIS A 389 -33.90 -7.30 4.03
C HIS A 389 -34.17 -5.82 3.72
N THR A 390 -33.39 -5.26 2.78
CA THR A 390 -33.68 -3.99 2.10
C THR A 390 -34.57 -4.27 0.90
N GLN A 391 -35.70 -3.57 0.78
CA GLN A 391 -36.53 -3.61 -0.43
C GLN A 391 -36.47 -2.28 -1.17
N THR A 392 -36.73 -2.35 -2.47
CA THR A 392 -36.57 -1.26 -3.42
C THR A 392 -37.94 -0.90 -4.00
N ILE A 393 -38.37 0.35 -3.86
CA ILE A 393 -39.57 0.87 -4.53
C ILE A 393 -39.12 1.71 -5.72
N PRO A 394 -39.21 1.24 -6.97
CA PRO A 394 -38.94 2.09 -8.13
C PRO A 394 -40.07 3.09 -8.33
N MET A 395 -39.74 4.35 -8.53
CA MET A 395 -40.69 5.43 -8.78
C MET A 395 -40.09 6.44 -9.76
N THR A 396 -40.79 6.69 -10.86
CA THR A 396 -40.47 7.75 -11.83
C THR A 396 -41.63 8.73 -11.87
N CYS A 397 -41.43 9.94 -11.37
CA CYS A 397 -42.49 10.93 -11.28
C CYS A 397 -41.94 12.35 -11.53
N PRO A 398 -42.15 12.94 -12.71
CA PRO A 398 -41.98 14.38 -12.88
C PRO A 398 -43.11 15.12 -12.17
N MET A 399 -42.81 16.10 -11.31
CA MET A 399 -43.81 16.93 -10.63
C MET A 399 -43.77 18.38 -11.15
N GLU A 400 -44.82 18.79 -11.87
CA GLU A 400 -45.06 20.20 -12.23
C GLU A 400 -46.37 20.69 -11.58
N GLY A 401 -46.27 21.51 -10.52
CA GLY A 401 -47.41 22.17 -9.85
C GLY A 401 -48.04 21.40 -8.67
N ASN A 402 -49.17 21.92 -8.16
CA ASN A 402 -49.86 21.46 -6.93
C ASN A 402 -50.61 20.11 -7.04
N MET A 403 -50.38 19.31 -8.08
CA MET A 403 -51.03 18.00 -8.25
C MET A 403 -50.02 16.87 -8.33
N ILE A 404 -50.26 15.86 -7.49
CA ILE A 404 -49.56 14.58 -7.49
C ILE A 404 -50.15 13.73 -8.62
N CYS A 405 -49.40 13.51 -9.70
CA CYS A 405 -49.64 12.39 -10.62
C CYS A 405 -48.51 11.37 -10.40
N VAL A 406 -48.68 10.42 -9.47
CA VAL A 406 -47.75 9.30 -9.35
C VAL A 406 -47.97 8.39 -10.55
N VAL A 407 -47.00 8.35 -11.46
CA VAL A 407 -47.00 7.44 -12.61
C VAL A 407 -46.07 6.26 -12.30
N LEU A 408 -46.62 5.18 -11.77
CA LEU A 408 -45.90 3.89 -11.60
C LEU A 408 -45.97 3.06 -12.90
N GLU A 409 -45.46 3.62 -13.99
CA GLU A 409 -45.69 3.10 -15.35
C GLU A 409 -45.12 1.69 -15.58
N GLU A 410 -43.91 1.39 -15.08
CA GLU A 410 -43.28 0.06 -15.29
C GLU A 410 -43.64 -0.98 -14.21
N TYR A 411 -43.98 -0.55 -12.99
CA TYR A 411 -44.15 -1.49 -11.86
C TYR A 411 -45.59 -2.01 -11.68
N LEU A 412 -46.58 -1.37 -12.31
CA LEU A 412 -48.00 -1.70 -12.11
C LEU A 412 -48.78 -2.05 -13.38
N GLU A 413 -48.13 -2.54 -14.45
CA GLU A 413 -48.82 -2.96 -15.69
C GLU A 413 -49.88 -1.94 -16.19
N GLY A 414 -49.59 -0.64 -16.09
CA GLY A 414 -50.51 0.41 -16.54
C GLY A 414 -51.62 0.83 -15.57
N CYS A 415 -51.59 0.43 -14.28
CA CYS A 415 -52.50 1.01 -13.29
C CYS A 415 -52.08 2.43 -12.91
N CYS A 416 -52.80 3.44 -13.43
CA CYS A 416 -52.73 4.80 -12.94
C CYS A 416 -53.47 4.90 -11.60
N ILE A 417 -52.75 5.04 -10.48
CA ILE A 417 -53.38 5.40 -9.21
C ILE A 417 -53.67 6.90 -9.27
N THR A 418 -54.93 7.26 -9.49
CA THR A 418 -55.35 8.66 -9.57
C THR A 418 -55.52 9.23 -8.16
N ALA A 419 -55.11 10.49 -7.96
CA ALA A 419 -55.21 11.17 -6.66
C ALA A 419 -56.65 11.23 -6.10
N ASP A 420 -57.66 11.05 -6.96
CA ASP A 420 -59.08 11.08 -6.60
C ASP A 420 -59.50 9.91 -5.70
N GLU A 421 -58.76 8.80 -5.69
CA GLU A 421 -59.10 7.58 -4.92
C GLU A 421 -58.50 7.59 -3.49
N HIS A 422 -57.48 8.44 -3.24
CA HIS A 422 -56.77 8.51 -1.97
C HIS A 422 -56.60 9.98 -1.52
N PRO A 423 -57.48 10.51 -0.65
CA PRO A 423 -57.52 11.95 -0.32
C PRO A 423 -56.34 12.43 0.54
N THR A 424 -55.44 11.54 0.94
CA THR A 424 -54.28 11.85 1.78
C THR A 424 -53.03 11.19 1.18
N VAL A 425 -51.88 11.88 1.28
CA VAL A 425 -50.57 11.36 0.86
C VAL A 425 -50.24 10.03 1.57
N GLU A 426 -50.63 9.90 2.83
CA GLU A 426 -50.47 8.67 3.63
C GLU A 426 -51.27 7.51 3.02
N GLY A 427 -52.55 7.71 2.71
CA GLY A 427 -53.38 6.68 2.09
C GLY A 427 -52.92 6.27 0.68
N LEU A 428 -52.31 7.19 -0.08
CA LEU A 428 -51.69 6.88 -1.37
C LEU A 428 -50.41 6.04 -1.19
N TRP A 429 -49.56 6.41 -0.22
CA TRP A 429 -48.32 5.71 0.05
C TRP A 429 -48.57 4.31 0.61
N ASP A 430 -49.52 4.15 1.52
CA ASP A 430 -49.94 2.86 2.05
C ASP A 430 -50.44 1.93 0.94
N GLN A 431 -51.16 2.47 -0.06
CA GLN A 431 -51.62 1.71 -1.22
C GLN A 431 -50.44 1.28 -2.12
N ILE A 432 -49.48 2.17 -2.37
CA ILE A 432 -48.25 1.85 -3.11
C ILE A 432 -47.49 0.73 -2.42
N ILE A 433 -47.28 0.84 -1.11
CA ILE A 433 -46.60 -0.18 -0.30
C ILE A 433 -47.36 -1.50 -0.32
N ALA A 434 -48.68 -1.49 -0.10
CA ALA A 434 -49.51 -2.69 -0.12
C ALA A 434 -49.43 -3.41 -1.48
N THR A 435 -49.39 -2.64 -2.57
CA THR A 435 -49.28 -3.18 -3.94
C THR A 435 -47.89 -3.76 -4.20
N CYS A 436 -46.82 -3.09 -3.77
CA CYS A 436 -45.45 -3.62 -3.83
C CYS A 436 -45.29 -4.91 -3.02
N LEU A 437 -45.86 -4.97 -1.81
CA LEU A 437 -45.84 -6.15 -0.95
C LEU A 437 -46.58 -7.34 -1.57
N GLU A 438 -47.76 -7.11 -2.14
CA GLU A 438 -48.52 -8.18 -2.79
C GLU A 438 -47.77 -8.73 -4.01
N ARG A 439 -47.06 -7.88 -4.77
CA ARG A 439 -46.25 -8.31 -5.90
C ARG A 439 -45.00 -9.09 -5.46
N ASP A 440 -44.30 -8.65 -4.41
CA ASP A 440 -43.16 -9.41 -3.88
C ASP A 440 -43.63 -10.78 -3.34
N ARG A 441 -44.80 -10.82 -2.69
CA ARG A 441 -45.47 -12.06 -2.28
C ARG A 441 -45.74 -12.98 -3.48
N GLN A 442 -46.31 -12.46 -4.56
CA GLN A 442 -46.55 -13.21 -5.80
C GLN A 442 -45.25 -13.69 -6.47
N MET A 443 -44.17 -12.89 -6.43
CA MET A 443 -42.86 -13.29 -6.96
C MET A 443 -42.19 -14.40 -6.12
N ARG A 444 -42.34 -14.35 -4.79
CA ARG A 444 -41.88 -15.43 -3.90
C ARG A 444 -42.70 -16.71 -4.09
N GLU A 445 -44.02 -16.58 -4.24
CA GLU A 445 -44.91 -17.71 -4.51
C GLU A 445 -44.60 -18.36 -5.85
N THR A 446 -44.36 -17.58 -6.93
CA THR A 446 -43.97 -18.13 -8.24
C THR A 446 -42.58 -18.76 -8.25
N ARG A 447 -41.59 -18.19 -7.54
CA ARG A 447 -40.26 -18.82 -7.38
C ARG A 447 -40.30 -20.15 -6.62
N ASN A 448 -41.18 -20.31 -5.64
CA ASN A 448 -41.32 -21.55 -4.90
C ASN A 448 -41.99 -22.68 -5.71
N TYR A 449 -42.62 -22.37 -6.86
CA TYR A 449 -43.18 -23.39 -7.76
C TYR A 449 -42.12 -24.00 -8.71
N ASP A 450 -41.11 -23.25 -9.11
CA ASP A 450 -40.06 -23.72 -10.04
C ASP A 450 -38.96 -24.58 -9.38
N ASP A 451 -38.83 -24.56 -8.06
CA ASP A 451 -37.81 -25.33 -7.32
C ASP A 451 -38.29 -26.74 -6.88
N SER A 452 -39.44 -27.19 -7.43
CA SER A 452 -40.04 -28.51 -7.15
C SER A 452 -39.96 -29.51 -8.31
N GLY A 453 -39.27 -29.15 -9.42
CA GLY A 453 -39.01 -30.02 -10.56
C GLY A 453 -37.70 -30.81 -10.42
N ASP A 454 -37.77 -32.11 -10.70
CA ASP A 454 -36.65 -33.07 -10.77
C ASP A 454 -35.33 -32.48 -11.30
N PRO A 455 -34.16 -32.77 -10.69
CA PRO A 455 -32.85 -32.29 -11.15
C PRO A 455 -32.34 -33.01 -12.42
N GLU A 456 -33.17 -33.78 -13.11
CA GLU A 456 -32.81 -34.44 -14.36
C GLU A 456 -33.68 -33.90 -15.49
N ASP A 457 -33.01 -33.31 -16.48
CA ASP A 457 -33.53 -33.04 -17.82
C ASP A 457 -34.14 -31.65 -18.09
N HIS A 458 -33.31 -30.60 -18.14
CA HIS A 458 -33.60 -29.46 -19.02
C HIS A 458 -32.34 -28.93 -19.73
N SER A 459 -32.24 -29.31 -21.00
CA SER A 459 -31.54 -28.57 -22.03
C SER A 459 -32.24 -27.22 -22.26
N TYR A 460 -31.51 -26.12 -22.14
CA TYR A 460 -32.06 -24.79 -22.42
C TYR A 460 -32.26 -24.58 -23.92
N PRO A 461 -33.43 -24.08 -24.38
CA PRO A 461 -33.60 -23.63 -25.75
C PRO A 461 -33.08 -22.19 -25.90
N THR A 462 -32.02 -22.03 -26.68
CA THR A 462 -31.48 -20.72 -27.06
C THR A 462 -32.45 -20.00 -27.98
N ASN A 463 -32.98 -18.86 -27.52
CA ASN A 463 -33.91 -18.06 -28.30
C ASN A 463 -33.21 -17.26 -29.39
N MET A 464 -33.91 -17.28 -30.52
CA MET A 464 -33.84 -16.41 -31.70
C MET A 464 -33.41 -14.95 -31.43
N TYR A 465 -32.31 -14.55 -32.06
CA TYR A 465 -32.22 -13.24 -32.71
C TYR A 465 -31.61 -13.46 -34.10
N GLY A 466 -32.40 -13.18 -35.13
CA GLY A 466 -31.99 -13.28 -36.52
C GLY A 466 -31.31 -11.99 -36.99
N ALA A 467 -30.18 -12.12 -37.66
CA ALA A 467 -29.65 -11.18 -38.65
C ALA A 467 -28.89 -11.96 -39.74
N PRO A 468 -28.81 -11.46 -40.99
CA PRO A 468 -28.83 -12.32 -42.17
C PRO A 468 -27.45 -12.81 -42.64
N GLY A 469 -27.39 -14.11 -42.92
CA GLY A 469 -26.73 -14.76 -44.07
C GLY A 469 -25.36 -14.28 -44.55
N ARG A 470 -24.33 -15.09 -44.25
CA ARG A 470 -23.30 -15.45 -45.24
C ARG A 470 -23.00 -16.94 -45.15
N VAL A 471 -23.21 -17.61 -46.27
CA VAL A 471 -22.98 -19.04 -46.52
C VAL A 471 -21.51 -19.25 -46.88
N THR A 472 -20.83 -20.20 -46.24
CA THR A 472 -19.79 -21.06 -46.84
C THR A 472 -19.60 -22.34 -46.00
N PRO A 473 -19.11 -23.45 -46.59
CA PRO A 473 -19.62 -24.79 -46.31
C PRO A 473 -18.79 -25.63 -45.32
N MET A 474 -19.46 -26.71 -44.89
CA MET A 474 -19.02 -27.81 -44.03
C MET A 474 -17.58 -28.32 -44.27
N GLY A 475 -16.91 -28.61 -43.15
CA GLY A 475 -15.79 -29.55 -43.04
C GLY A 475 -15.95 -30.35 -41.73
N ASP A 476 -15.69 -31.65 -41.81
CA ASP A 476 -15.92 -32.73 -40.84
C ASP A 476 -15.26 -32.56 -39.46
N PRO A 477 -15.71 -33.30 -38.41
CA PRO A 477 -15.32 -33.07 -37.03
C PRO A 477 -13.94 -33.65 -36.72
N ILE A 478 -13.04 -32.78 -36.23
CA ILE A 478 -11.77 -33.19 -35.63
C ILE A 478 -11.98 -33.50 -34.16
N VAL A 479 -11.60 -34.72 -33.79
CA VAL A 479 -11.51 -35.25 -32.42
C VAL A 479 -10.57 -34.38 -31.58
N ILE A 480 -11.04 -33.89 -30.44
CA ILE A 480 -10.24 -33.19 -29.44
C ILE A 480 -9.72 -34.24 -28.45
N PRO A 481 -8.39 -34.47 -28.32
CA PRO A 481 -7.85 -35.16 -27.16
C PRO A 481 -7.64 -34.15 -26.01
N GLU A 482 -7.95 -34.62 -24.80
CA GLU A 482 -7.62 -33.96 -23.53
C GLU A 482 -6.11 -33.70 -23.46
N TYR A 483 -5.71 -32.45 -23.22
CA TYR A 483 -4.32 -32.09 -22.92
C TYR A 483 -4.15 -31.94 -21.41
N GLU A 484 -3.41 -32.87 -20.82
CA GLU A 484 -2.66 -32.66 -19.57
C GLU A 484 -1.58 -31.60 -19.82
N TYR A 485 -1.48 -30.62 -18.91
CA TYR A 485 -0.41 -29.63 -18.94
C TYR A 485 0.89 -30.26 -18.37
N ASP A 486 1.74 -30.78 -19.24
CA ASP A 486 3.16 -30.97 -18.96
C ASP A 486 3.91 -29.66 -19.26
N LEU A 487 4.47 -29.05 -18.22
CA LEU A 487 5.41 -27.94 -18.32
C LEU A 487 6.79 -28.53 -18.65
N GLU A 488 7.05 -28.80 -19.92
CA GLU A 488 8.41 -29.05 -20.42
C GLU A 488 9.08 -27.75 -20.89
N ASP A 489 10.38 -27.72 -20.64
CA ASP A 489 11.34 -26.63 -20.73
C ASP A 489 11.34 -25.86 -22.07
N GLU A 490 11.29 -24.53 -22.01
CA GLU A 490 11.79 -23.69 -23.10
C GLU A 490 13.33 -23.83 -23.15
N GLU A 491 13.82 -24.58 -24.14
CA GLU A 491 15.22 -24.56 -24.55
C GLU A 491 15.62 -23.13 -24.95
N VAL A 492 16.48 -22.54 -24.11
CA VAL A 492 17.20 -21.32 -24.46
C VAL A 492 18.13 -21.66 -25.62
N GLY A 493 17.80 -21.11 -26.79
CA GLY A 493 18.60 -21.24 -28.02
C GLY A 493 20.08 -20.93 -27.78
N VAL A 494 20.91 -21.94 -28.05
CA VAL A 494 22.36 -21.84 -28.13
C VAL A 494 22.67 -20.96 -29.33
N PHE A 495 23.28 -19.80 -29.09
CA PHE A 495 23.97 -19.04 -30.13
C PHE A 495 25.23 -19.83 -30.53
N GLU A 496 25.26 -20.31 -31.76
CA GLU A 496 26.46 -20.79 -32.44
C GLU A 496 27.29 -19.56 -32.82
N ASP A 497 28.40 -19.31 -32.11
CA ASP A 497 29.47 -18.44 -32.58
C ASP A 497 30.41 -19.27 -33.45
N GLU A 498 30.54 -18.86 -34.71
CA GLU A 498 31.41 -19.44 -35.72
C GLU A 498 32.90 -19.35 -35.31
N ASP A 499 33.59 -20.47 -35.51
CA ASP A 499 35.04 -20.60 -35.42
C ASP A 499 35.76 -19.67 -36.41
N ASP A 500 36.74 -18.91 -35.90
CA ASP A 500 37.91 -18.56 -36.70
C ASP A 500 39.19 -18.47 -35.83
N ALA A 501 40.08 -19.40 -36.14
CA ALA A 501 41.53 -19.29 -36.22
C ALA A 501 42.39 -18.95 -34.97
N ASP A 502 43.08 -20.00 -34.54
CA ASP A 502 44.54 -20.07 -34.38
C ASP A 502 45.19 -19.17 -33.31
N GLY A 503 45.50 -19.78 -32.16
CA GLY A 503 46.23 -19.13 -31.07
C GLY A 503 46.74 -20.13 -30.05
N THR A 504 47.96 -20.60 -30.28
CA THR A 504 48.81 -21.39 -29.38
C THR A 504 48.55 -21.18 -27.89
N VAL A 505 48.39 -22.31 -27.20
CA VAL A 505 48.31 -22.44 -25.73
C VAL A 505 49.57 -21.86 -25.09
N ASP A 506 49.46 -20.64 -24.53
CA ASP A 506 50.44 -20.10 -23.61
C ASP A 506 49.94 -20.30 -22.18
N THR A 507 50.53 -21.29 -21.51
CA THR A 507 50.28 -21.61 -20.11
C THR A 507 51.10 -20.68 -19.24
N ASN A 508 50.65 -19.44 -19.05
CA ASN A 508 51.08 -18.58 -17.95
C ASN A 508 50.18 -17.33 -17.85
N TYR A 509 49.24 -17.34 -16.91
CA TYR A 509 48.82 -16.09 -16.26
C TYR A 509 48.79 -16.28 -14.73
N PRO A 510 49.31 -15.29 -13.97
CA PRO A 510 49.63 -15.42 -12.57
C PRO A 510 48.40 -15.26 -11.68
N MET A 511 48.51 -15.75 -10.45
CA MET A 511 47.63 -15.35 -9.35
C MET A 511 47.43 -13.83 -9.37
N ALA A 512 46.18 -13.39 -9.57
CA ALA A 512 45.83 -11.99 -9.34
C ALA A 512 45.99 -11.69 -7.84
N THR A 513 47.08 -10.99 -7.57
CA THR A 513 47.35 -10.13 -6.44
C THR A 513 46.11 -9.33 -6.05
N LEU A 514 45.94 -9.20 -4.73
CA LEU A 514 45.08 -8.19 -4.10
C LEU A 514 45.29 -6.85 -4.80
N THR A 515 44.21 -6.24 -5.27
CA THR A 515 44.23 -4.88 -5.81
C THR A 515 44.81 -3.94 -4.76
N GLU A 516 45.95 -3.34 -5.07
CA GLU A 516 46.57 -2.28 -4.29
C GLU A 516 45.62 -1.08 -4.22
N THR A 517 44.95 -0.94 -3.08
CA THR A 517 44.63 0.40 -2.58
C THR A 517 45.97 1.05 -2.20
N PRO A 518 46.18 2.35 -2.44
CA PRO A 518 47.43 3.02 -2.05
C PRO A 518 47.61 2.81 -0.54
N GLY A 519 48.60 1.99 -0.19
CA GLY A 519 48.77 1.45 1.14
C GLY A 519 49.00 2.57 2.15
N ARG A 520 48.06 2.74 3.08
CA ARG A 520 48.39 3.35 4.37
C ARG A 520 49.36 2.40 5.08
N SER A 521 50.42 2.95 5.65
CA SER A 521 51.39 2.18 6.42
C SER A 521 50.66 1.44 7.54
N ILE A 522 51.13 0.26 7.93
CA ILE A 522 50.60 -0.44 9.13
C ILE A 522 50.69 0.46 10.38
N LEU A 523 51.61 1.43 10.37
CA LEU A 523 51.80 2.45 11.39
C LEU A 523 50.70 3.54 11.38
N ASP A 524 49.90 3.66 10.33
CA ASP A 524 48.87 4.71 10.21
C ASP A 524 47.50 4.26 10.74
N VAL A 525 47.33 2.97 11.02
CA VAL A 525 46.03 2.36 11.40
C VAL A 525 46.06 1.78 12.82
N LEU A 526 47.24 1.60 13.39
CA LEU A 526 47.40 1.04 14.72
C LEU A 526 47.33 2.13 15.80
N PRO A 527 46.65 1.88 16.94
CA PRO A 527 46.77 2.72 18.13
C PRO A 527 48.24 2.89 18.50
N THR A 528 48.61 4.09 18.97
CA THR A 528 50.00 4.41 19.33
C THR A 528 50.58 3.42 20.34
N GLU A 529 49.76 2.83 21.21
CA GLU A 529 50.20 1.78 22.14
C GLU A 529 50.67 0.50 21.42
N ILE A 530 50.00 0.10 20.33
CA ILE A 530 50.38 -1.09 19.53
C ILE A 530 51.63 -0.80 18.68
N ILE A 531 51.78 0.43 18.19
CA ILE A 531 52.99 0.85 17.46
C ILE A 531 54.19 0.87 18.41
N VAL A 532 54.04 1.43 19.61
CA VAL A 532 55.07 1.41 20.66
C VAL A 532 55.42 -0.02 21.06
N MET A 533 54.43 -0.93 21.09
CA MET A 533 54.62 -2.34 21.39
C MET A 533 55.34 -3.11 20.27
N ILE A 534 55.00 -2.87 19.00
CA ILE A 534 55.69 -3.46 17.83
C ILE A 534 57.11 -2.87 17.68
N CYS A 535 57.29 -1.57 17.93
CA CYS A 535 58.61 -0.93 17.94
C CYS A 535 59.47 -1.36 19.13
N GLY A 536 58.86 -1.69 20.28
CA GLY A 536 59.54 -2.33 21.41
C GLY A 536 59.99 -3.75 21.09
N LEU A 537 59.12 -4.53 20.43
CA LEU A 537 59.41 -5.89 19.94
C LEU A 537 60.54 -5.95 18.91
N LEU A 538 60.73 -4.89 18.12
CA LEU A 538 61.77 -4.80 17.09
C LEU A 538 63.08 -4.16 17.61
N ARG A 539 63.07 -3.47 18.76
CA ARG A 539 64.26 -2.80 19.33
C ARG A 539 65.05 -3.65 20.32
N GLU A 540 64.46 -4.64 20.95
CA GLU A 540 65.14 -5.50 21.95
C GLU A 540 65.21 -6.95 21.45
N GLY A 541 66.34 -7.31 20.83
CA GLY A 541 66.56 -8.58 20.14
C GLY A 541 66.71 -9.83 21.02
N ASP A 542 66.30 -9.81 22.30
CA ASP A 542 66.59 -10.88 23.27
C ASP A 542 65.40 -11.24 24.19
N PHE A 543 64.19 -11.42 23.65
CA PHE A 543 63.09 -12.03 24.40
C PHE A 543 62.82 -13.49 23.99
N PRO A 544 62.68 -14.43 24.95
CA PRO A 544 62.34 -15.80 24.64
C PRO A 544 60.92 -15.88 24.04
N PRO A 545 60.75 -16.57 22.89
CA PRO A 545 59.50 -16.57 22.11
C PRO A 545 58.26 -17.04 22.90
N ASP A 546 58.45 -17.82 23.97
CA ASP A 546 57.36 -18.34 24.81
C ASP A 546 56.69 -17.30 25.72
N SER A 547 57.35 -16.17 25.98
CA SER A 547 56.84 -15.13 26.89
C SER A 547 55.91 -14.11 26.22
N LEU A 548 56.05 -13.93 24.90
CA LEU A 548 55.26 -12.99 24.10
C LEU A 548 53.88 -13.52 23.71
N SER A 549 53.79 -14.81 23.41
CA SER A 549 52.51 -15.45 23.04
C SER A 549 51.48 -15.38 24.17
N LYS A 550 51.89 -15.49 25.44
CA LYS A 550 50.95 -15.49 26.57
C LYS A 550 50.41 -14.10 26.94
N LYS A 551 51.18 -13.03 26.71
CA LYS A 551 50.83 -11.68 27.19
C LYS A 551 50.01 -10.87 26.19
N TYR A 552 50.26 -11.02 24.89
CA TYR A 552 49.72 -10.10 23.85
C TYR A 552 48.66 -10.72 22.93
N ILE A 553 48.53 -12.05 22.89
CA ILE A 553 47.41 -12.73 22.20
C ILE A 553 46.02 -12.28 22.70
N PRO A 554 45.81 -11.96 24.00
CA PRO A 554 44.52 -11.43 24.48
C PRO A 554 44.13 -10.08 23.84
N GLU A 555 45.10 -9.23 23.51
CA GLU A 555 44.86 -7.89 22.95
C GLU A 555 44.53 -7.94 21.45
N ALA A 556 45.06 -8.93 20.72
CA ALA A 556 44.71 -9.19 19.32
C ALA A 556 43.20 -9.47 19.13
N LYS A 557 42.51 -9.95 20.18
CA LYS A 557 41.05 -10.15 20.18
C LYS A 557 40.26 -8.85 19.97
N ALA A 558 40.85 -7.70 20.34
CA ALA A 558 40.21 -6.39 20.22
C ALA A 558 40.41 -5.75 18.83
N LEU A 559 41.27 -6.32 17.98
CA LEU A 559 41.55 -5.75 16.67
C LEU A 559 40.36 -5.93 15.70
N PRO A 560 40.02 -4.90 14.91
CA PRO A 560 39.07 -5.06 13.82
C PRO A 560 39.58 -6.07 12.79
N ARG A 561 38.65 -6.70 12.06
CA ARG A 561 38.96 -7.78 11.11
C ARG A 561 40.02 -7.38 10.07
N ASP A 562 39.98 -6.14 9.58
CA ASP A 562 40.93 -5.65 8.57
C ASP A 562 42.34 -5.51 9.15
N ALA A 563 42.44 -5.06 10.41
CA ALA A 563 43.71 -5.07 11.14
C ALA A 563 44.21 -6.49 11.38
N LEU A 564 43.32 -7.46 11.65
CA LEU A 564 43.71 -8.88 11.75
C LEU A 564 44.21 -9.46 10.43
N CYS A 565 43.63 -9.07 9.29
CA CYS A 565 44.10 -9.47 7.96
C CYS A 565 45.53 -8.97 7.70
N ASN A 566 45.82 -7.71 8.04
CA ASN A 566 47.15 -7.12 7.90
C ASN A 566 48.13 -7.71 8.93
N PHE A 567 47.69 -7.90 10.17
CA PHE A 567 48.47 -8.53 11.23
C PHE A 567 48.92 -9.95 10.83
N ARG A 568 48.04 -10.71 10.17
CA ARG A 568 48.37 -12.05 9.64
C ARG A 568 49.56 -12.03 8.68
N LEU A 569 49.79 -10.94 7.95
CA LEU A 569 50.87 -10.82 6.97
C LEU A 569 52.22 -10.45 7.60
N ALA A 570 52.24 -10.02 8.87
CA ALA A 570 53.44 -9.50 9.52
C ALA A 570 54.48 -10.58 9.87
N SER A 571 54.06 -11.78 10.31
CA SER A 571 54.94 -12.91 10.60
C SER A 571 54.18 -14.24 10.64
N LYS A 572 54.89 -15.38 10.68
CA LYS A 572 54.26 -16.71 10.84
C LYS A 572 53.50 -16.85 12.17
N ASP A 573 54.01 -16.27 13.25
CA ASP A 573 53.37 -16.31 14.56
C ASP A 573 52.13 -15.43 14.60
N CYS A 574 52.20 -14.24 13.99
CA CYS A 574 51.04 -13.38 13.80
C CYS A 574 49.99 -14.05 12.91
N ALA A 575 50.43 -14.79 11.89
CA ALA A 575 49.54 -15.56 11.04
C ALA A 575 48.80 -16.65 11.82
N ALA A 576 49.52 -17.41 12.65
CA ALA A 576 48.94 -18.43 13.52
C ALA A 576 47.94 -17.83 14.54
N ALA A 577 48.32 -16.73 15.19
CA ALA A 577 47.46 -16.03 16.14
C ALA A 577 46.19 -15.47 15.47
N ALA A 578 46.34 -14.71 14.37
CA ALA A 578 45.23 -14.11 13.63
C ALA A 578 44.27 -15.15 13.06
N THR A 579 44.79 -16.28 12.59
CA THR A 579 43.98 -17.36 12.00
C THR A 579 42.88 -17.85 12.95
N SER A 580 43.19 -17.97 14.24
CA SER A 580 42.20 -18.41 15.23
C SER A 580 41.00 -17.46 15.39
N TYR A 581 41.18 -16.18 15.09
CA TYR A 581 40.14 -15.15 15.18
C TYR A 581 39.45 -14.91 13.83
N LEU A 582 40.21 -14.86 12.73
CA LEU A 582 39.70 -14.62 11.37
C LEU A 582 38.73 -15.71 10.90
N PHE A 583 39.00 -16.97 11.27
CA PHE A 583 38.18 -18.12 10.90
C PHE A 583 37.20 -18.55 11.99
N ARG A 584 37.18 -17.85 13.13
CA ARG A 584 36.25 -18.13 14.23
C ARG A 584 34.79 -18.02 13.81
N HIS A 585 34.50 -16.97 13.04
CA HIS A 585 33.16 -16.62 12.59
C HIS A 585 33.15 -16.56 11.06
N LEU A 586 32.59 -17.58 10.42
CA LEU A 586 32.41 -17.61 8.96
C LEU A 586 31.11 -16.91 8.59
N HIS A 587 31.16 -16.09 7.54
CA HIS A 587 29.99 -15.47 6.94
C HIS A 587 29.81 -16.04 5.54
N ILE A 588 28.67 -16.67 5.28
CA ILE A 588 28.38 -17.40 4.05
C ILE A 588 27.24 -16.70 3.33
N LEU A 589 27.53 -16.15 2.16
CA LEU A 589 26.52 -15.62 1.25
C LEU A 589 26.01 -16.73 0.35
N TYR A 590 24.78 -16.61 -0.15
CA TYR A 590 24.22 -17.53 -1.14
C TYR A 590 24.85 -17.31 -2.53
N THR A 591 26.15 -17.63 -2.65
CA THR A 591 26.97 -17.48 -3.86
C THR A 591 27.98 -18.62 -3.95
N LYS A 592 28.31 -19.00 -5.19
CA LYS A 592 29.33 -19.97 -5.59
C LYS A 592 30.65 -19.70 -4.93
N ARG A 593 31.11 -18.44 -4.97
CA ARG A 593 32.37 -18.03 -4.38
C ARG A 593 32.38 -18.28 -2.87
N SER A 594 31.30 -17.94 -2.17
CA SER A 594 31.22 -18.12 -0.73
C SER A 594 31.17 -19.60 -0.33
N PHE A 595 30.43 -20.43 -1.07
CA PHE A 595 30.40 -21.87 -0.87
C PHE A 595 31.74 -22.54 -1.16
N GLN A 596 32.45 -22.10 -2.20
CA GLN A 596 33.79 -22.60 -2.52
C GLN A 596 34.79 -22.26 -1.39
N ASN A 597 34.74 -21.02 -0.88
CA ASN A 597 35.56 -20.62 0.27
C ASN A 597 35.28 -21.49 1.50
N LEU A 598 34.01 -21.80 1.78
CA LEU A 598 33.62 -22.69 2.88
C LEU A 598 34.24 -24.09 2.71
N LEU A 599 34.18 -24.64 1.49
CA LEU A 599 34.75 -25.93 1.15
C LEU A 599 36.28 -25.94 1.28
N ASP A 600 36.96 -24.88 0.87
CA ASP A 600 38.41 -24.81 0.94
C ASP A 600 38.90 -24.62 2.38
N ILE A 601 38.17 -23.86 3.20
CA ILE A 601 38.40 -23.80 4.65
C ILE A 601 38.20 -25.18 5.29
N SER A 602 37.17 -25.93 4.90
CA SER A 602 36.89 -27.24 5.47
C SER A 602 37.93 -28.29 5.10
N LYS A 603 38.55 -28.21 3.92
CA LYS A 603 39.67 -29.09 3.50
C LYS A 603 40.94 -28.86 4.33
N SER A 604 41.14 -27.66 4.87
CA SER A 604 42.30 -27.35 5.71
C SER A 604 42.04 -27.71 7.16
N ALA A 605 42.58 -28.83 7.64
CA ALA A 605 42.45 -29.25 9.05
C ALA A 605 42.92 -28.15 10.04
N HIS A 606 43.92 -27.35 9.65
CA HIS A 606 44.40 -26.23 10.46
C HIS A 606 43.36 -25.11 10.59
N LEU A 607 42.62 -24.78 9.52
CA LEU A 607 41.60 -23.71 9.54
C LEU A 607 40.29 -24.21 10.14
N ALA A 608 39.87 -25.42 9.75
CA ALA A 608 38.58 -26.01 10.12
C ALA A 608 38.39 -26.12 11.65
N LYS A 609 39.46 -26.45 12.40
CA LYS A 609 39.42 -26.52 13.87
C LYS A 609 39.15 -25.18 14.56
N HIS A 610 39.30 -24.05 13.86
CA HIS A 610 39.08 -22.72 14.44
C HIS A 610 37.65 -22.22 14.22
N VAL A 611 36.88 -22.85 13.33
CA VAL A 611 35.50 -22.45 13.02
C VAL A 611 34.60 -22.76 14.21
N ARG A 612 34.07 -21.71 14.84
CA ARG A 612 33.16 -21.77 16.00
C ARG A 612 31.74 -21.43 15.61
N SER A 613 31.55 -20.46 14.70
CA SER A 613 30.23 -20.09 14.23
C SER A 613 30.14 -19.91 12.71
N ILE A 614 28.97 -20.22 12.18
CA ILE A 614 28.58 -19.90 10.80
C ILE A 614 27.39 -18.94 10.83
N CYS A 615 27.52 -17.80 10.15
CA CYS A 615 26.42 -16.92 9.81
C CYS A 615 26.12 -17.13 8.32
N TYR A 616 24.93 -17.62 8.00
CA TYR A 616 24.50 -17.96 6.66
C TYR A 616 23.39 -17.01 6.20
N GLU A 617 23.58 -16.39 5.05
CA GLU A 617 22.67 -15.42 4.44
C GLU A 617 22.06 -16.04 3.16
N PRO A 618 20.96 -16.81 3.27
CA PRO A 618 20.38 -17.60 2.17
C PRO A 618 19.55 -16.76 1.18
N ARG A 619 19.91 -15.49 0.99
CA ARG A 619 19.08 -14.54 0.22
C ARG A 619 19.15 -14.85 -1.26
N ILE A 620 18.00 -14.79 -1.91
CA ILE A 620 17.83 -15.04 -3.33
C ILE A 620 17.38 -13.73 -3.98
N LEU A 621 18.09 -13.31 -5.03
CA LEU A 621 17.74 -12.15 -5.84
C LEU A 621 16.49 -12.44 -6.68
N HIS A 622 15.72 -11.39 -6.99
CA HIS A 622 14.50 -11.49 -7.79
C HIS A 622 14.85 -11.80 -9.26
N ALA A 623 14.53 -13.02 -9.71
CA ALA A 623 14.89 -13.45 -11.07
C ALA A 623 14.12 -12.72 -12.19
N GLY A 624 12.92 -12.22 -11.90
CA GLY A 624 12.11 -11.46 -12.85
C GLY A 624 12.33 -9.94 -12.83
N PHE A 625 13.36 -9.46 -12.12
CA PHE A 625 13.64 -8.03 -12.07
C PHE A 625 14.21 -7.66 -13.43
N ASP A 626 13.61 -6.74 -14.17
CA ASP A 626 14.12 -6.33 -15.49
C ASP A 626 15.14 -5.17 -15.38
N LYS A 627 15.80 -4.81 -16.49
CA LYS A 627 16.80 -3.73 -16.49
C LYS A 627 16.17 -2.40 -16.09
N TYR A 628 14.91 -2.18 -16.41
CA TYR A 628 14.20 -0.94 -16.12
C TYR A 628 13.84 -0.84 -14.64
N GLU A 629 13.29 -1.90 -14.03
CA GLU A 629 13.06 -1.97 -12.58
C GLU A 629 14.35 -1.80 -11.79
N TYR A 630 15.45 -2.40 -12.27
CA TYR A 630 16.78 -2.17 -11.72
C TYR A 630 17.24 -0.72 -11.83
N THR A 631 16.93 -0.06 -12.94
CA THR A 631 17.29 1.34 -13.18
C THR A 631 16.47 2.28 -12.29
N ASP A 632 15.13 2.14 -12.25
CA ASP A 632 14.22 2.91 -11.37
C ASP A 632 14.66 2.77 -9.91
N TYR A 633 15.06 1.55 -9.52
CA TYR A 633 15.62 1.30 -8.22
C TYR A 633 16.97 2.00 -8.00
N TYR A 634 17.91 1.83 -8.92
CA TYR A 634 19.24 2.44 -8.85
C TYR A 634 19.12 3.95 -8.67
N GLU A 635 18.26 4.57 -9.48
CA GLU A 635 18.00 6.01 -9.45
C GLU A 635 17.38 6.43 -8.11
N THR A 636 16.38 5.70 -7.61
CA THR A 636 15.75 5.96 -6.30
C THR A 636 16.76 5.82 -5.15
N ALA A 637 17.57 4.77 -5.15
CA ALA A 637 18.59 4.53 -4.12
C ALA A 637 19.74 5.54 -4.16
N MET A 638 19.97 6.17 -5.31
CA MET A 638 20.96 7.21 -5.52
C MET A 638 20.41 8.63 -5.32
N GLU A 639 19.10 8.76 -5.09
CA GLU A 639 18.44 10.03 -4.81
C GLU A 639 18.97 10.62 -3.49
N GLY A 640 19.55 11.83 -3.56
CA GLY A 640 20.20 12.50 -2.41
C GLY A 640 21.71 12.29 -2.28
N ILE A 641 22.36 11.57 -3.21
CA ILE A 641 23.82 11.48 -3.30
C ILE A 641 24.28 12.34 -4.48
N GLU A 642 25.11 13.37 -4.24
CA GLU A 642 25.71 14.16 -5.31
C GLU A 642 26.46 13.24 -6.29
N GLN A 643 25.90 13.06 -7.48
CA GLN A 643 26.41 12.11 -8.45
C GLN A 643 27.65 12.67 -9.20
N PRO A 644 28.74 11.91 -9.34
CA PRO A 644 29.70 12.14 -10.41
C PRO A 644 29.12 11.68 -11.76
N ILE A 645 29.51 12.36 -12.85
CA ILE A 645 29.05 12.26 -14.26
C ILE A 645 29.19 10.84 -14.89
N SER A 646 29.59 9.80 -14.15
CA SER A 646 29.78 8.42 -14.65
C SER A 646 28.65 7.45 -14.25
N SER A 647 27.41 7.93 -14.07
CA SER A 647 26.26 7.15 -13.59
C SER A 647 25.93 5.95 -14.48
N ASP A 648 25.93 6.14 -15.80
CA ASP A 648 25.37 5.15 -16.73
C ASP A 648 26.26 3.91 -16.86
N ILE A 649 27.59 4.09 -16.92
CA ILE A 649 28.55 2.98 -16.98
C ILE A 649 28.48 2.15 -15.68
N ARG A 650 28.29 2.81 -14.53
CA ARG A 650 28.16 2.12 -13.24
C ARG A 650 26.85 1.36 -13.15
N MET A 651 25.77 1.90 -13.70
CA MET A 651 24.47 1.24 -13.76
C MET A 651 24.52 -0.03 -14.61
N GLU A 652 25.12 0.02 -15.81
CA GLU A 652 25.23 -1.16 -16.67
C GLU A 652 26.11 -2.26 -16.05
N GLN A 653 27.25 -1.89 -15.46
CA GLN A 653 28.09 -2.84 -14.73
C GLN A 653 27.36 -3.44 -13.52
N GLY A 654 26.58 -2.63 -12.81
CA GLY A 654 25.75 -3.09 -11.70
C GLY A 654 24.68 -4.09 -12.16
N TRP A 655 24.02 -3.81 -13.29
CA TRP A 655 23.03 -4.69 -13.90
C TRP A 655 23.62 -6.01 -14.39
N ASP A 656 24.79 -5.99 -15.01
CA ASP A 656 25.45 -7.23 -15.46
C ASP A 656 25.92 -8.09 -14.27
N ALA A 657 26.41 -7.45 -13.21
CA ALA A 657 26.72 -8.13 -11.96
C ALA A 657 25.46 -8.73 -11.30
N TYR A 658 24.34 -8.00 -11.33
CA TYR A 658 23.05 -8.49 -10.84
C TYR A 658 22.63 -9.76 -11.56
N LYS A 659 22.52 -9.71 -12.90
CA LYS A 659 22.13 -10.87 -13.74
C LYS A 659 23.05 -12.06 -13.51
N LYS A 660 24.36 -11.82 -13.43
CA LYS A 660 25.34 -12.88 -13.15
C LYS A 660 25.06 -13.56 -11.81
N MET A 661 24.76 -12.77 -10.77
CA MET A 661 24.47 -13.31 -9.45
C MET A 661 23.12 -14.03 -9.39
N VAL A 662 22.08 -13.52 -10.05
CA VAL A 662 20.78 -14.21 -10.22
C VAL A 662 20.99 -15.59 -10.86
N ASN A 663 21.74 -15.66 -11.96
CA ASN A 663 22.02 -16.90 -12.67
C ASN A 663 22.81 -17.90 -11.80
N GLU A 664 23.77 -17.39 -11.04
CA GLU A 664 24.55 -18.19 -10.09
C GLU A 664 23.67 -18.77 -8.98
N GLN A 665 22.76 -17.98 -8.42
CA GLN A 665 21.83 -18.44 -7.39
C GLN A 665 20.80 -19.42 -7.93
N HIS A 666 20.33 -19.20 -9.16
CA HIS A 666 19.47 -20.14 -9.86
C HIS A 666 20.18 -21.48 -10.03
N PHE A 667 21.44 -21.49 -10.45
CA PHE A 667 22.27 -22.69 -10.54
C PHE A 667 22.41 -23.40 -9.19
N ILE A 668 22.77 -22.69 -8.11
CA ILE A 668 22.91 -23.27 -6.76
C ILE A 668 21.61 -23.96 -6.35
N ARG A 669 20.48 -23.29 -6.56
CA ARG A 669 19.15 -23.81 -6.22
C ARG A 669 18.75 -25.03 -7.06
N LYS A 670 18.95 -24.98 -8.38
CA LYS A 670 18.60 -26.07 -9.31
C LYS A 670 19.40 -27.33 -9.00
N THR A 671 20.67 -27.18 -8.65
CA THR A 671 21.60 -28.29 -8.39
C THR A 671 21.69 -28.71 -6.93
N ALA A 672 20.99 -28.03 -6.02
CA ALA A 672 21.11 -28.20 -4.55
C ALA A 672 22.58 -28.15 -4.08
N TRP A 673 23.38 -27.29 -4.71
CA TRP A 673 24.83 -27.30 -4.52
C TRP A 673 25.23 -26.80 -3.12
N ASP A 674 24.45 -25.92 -2.52
CA ASP A 674 24.57 -25.51 -1.12
C ASP A 674 24.50 -26.70 -0.16
N ALA A 675 23.49 -27.57 -0.33
CA ALA A 675 23.32 -28.78 0.48
C ALA A 675 24.52 -29.73 0.36
N ALA A 676 25.04 -29.92 -0.86
CA ALA A 676 26.23 -30.73 -1.08
C ALA A 676 27.46 -30.16 -0.36
N ILE A 677 27.68 -28.85 -0.46
CA ILE A 677 28.82 -28.17 0.16
C ILE A 677 28.74 -28.19 1.69
N PHE A 678 27.56 -27.95 2.27
CA PHE A 678 27.37 -28.06 3.72
C PHE A 678 27.61 -29.48 4.21
N THR A 679 27.10 -30.49 3.51
CA THR A 679 27.28 -31.91 3.86
C THR A 679 28.76 -32.30 3.86
N LEU A 680 29.55 -31.78 2.92
CA LEU A 680 31.00 -32.02 2.85
C LEU A 680 31.80 -31.24 3.89
N SER A 681 31.36 -30.02 4.23
CA SER A 681 32.15 -29.08 5.02
C SER A 681 31.90 -29.16 6.52
N ILE A 682 30.63 -29.26 6.94
CA ILE A 682 30.24 -29.19 8.35
C ILE A 682 30.89 -30.28 9.22
N PRO A 683 30.96 -31.57 8.79
CA PRO A 683 31.62 -32.62 9.58
C PRO A 683 33.08 -32.33 9.94
N ARG A 684 33.74 -31.41 9.22
CA ARG A 684 35.16 -31.07 9.45
C ARG A 684 35.35 -29.92 10.44
N PHE A 685 34.29 -29.20 10.79
CA PHE A 685 34.34 -28.11 11.77
C PHE A 685 34.12 -28.64 13.18
N THR A 686 35.14 -29.29 13.74
CA THR A 686 35.08 -29.98 15.05
C THR A 686 34.77 -29.06 16.24
N CYS A 687 34.90 -27.74 16.07
CA CYS A 687 34.61 -26.74 17.08
C CYS A 687 33.33 -25.94 16.81
N LEU A 688 32.56 -26.26 15.76
CA LEU A 688 31.34 -25.55 15.42
C LEU A 688 30.31 -25.72 16.53
N ASP A 689 29.91 -24.61 17.15
CA ASP A 689 28.95 -24.59 18.26
C ASP A 689 27.83 -23.54 18.05
N ALA A 690 27.92 -22.68 17.03
CA ALA A 690 26.90 -21.68 16.74
C ALA A 690 26.54 -21.56 15.24
N ILE A 691 25.25 -21.50 14.94
CA ILE A 691 24.73 -21.22 13.60
C ILE A 691 23.73 -20.07 13.69
N THR A 692 23.91 -19.07 12.83
CA THR A 692 22.96 -17.99 12.59
C THR A 692 22.53 -18.05 11.13
N ILE A 693 21.22 -18.09 10.87
CA ILE A 693 20.63 -18.01 9.54
C ILE A 693 19.98 -16.63 9.44
N ASP A 694 20.64 -15.72 8.74
CA ASP A 694 20.23 -14.33 8.62
C ASP A 694 19.45 -14.08 7.34
N THR A 695 18.14 -14.13 7.48
CA THR A 695 17.14 -13.93 6.46
C THR A 695 16.53 -12.52 6.49
N LYS A 696 17.06 -11.59 7.30
CA LYS A 696 16.59 -10.20 7.32
C LYS A 696 16.89 -9.51 5.99
N CYS A 697 16.05 -8.55 5.58
CA CYS A 697 16.17 -7.87 4.28
C CYS A 697 17.31 -6.86 4.17
N VAL A 698 17.93 -6.43 5.28
CA VAL A 698 19.07 -5.49 5.23
C VAL A 698 20.35 -6.31 5.10
N PRO A 699 21.09 -6.23 3.98
CA PRO A 699 22.33 -6.99 3.84
C PRO A 699 23.30 -6.57 4.91
N SER A 700 24.04 -7.54 5.45
CA SER A 700 25.09 -7.17 6.40
C SER A 700 25.99 -6.16 5.69
N TYR A 701 26.44 -5.11 6.38
CA TYR A 701 27.34 -4.10 5.82
C TYR A 701 28.54 -4.71 5.05
N ARG A 702 28.93 -5.95 5.37
CA ARG A 702 29.93 -6.73 4.63
C ARG A 702 29.45 -7.34 3.31
N ALA A 703 28.21 -7.86 3.25
CA ALA A 703 27.61 -8.32 2.00
C ALA A 703 27.48 -7.15 1.03
N LEU A 704 27.02 -6.01 1.56
CA LEU A 704 26.88 -4.75 0.87
C LEU A 704 28.19 -4.28 0.21
N GLN A 705 29.29 -4.24 0.96
CA GLN A 705 30.63 -3.88 0.44
C GLN A 705 31.18 -4.82 -0.64
N SER A 706 30.71 -6.07 -0.68
CA SER A 706 31.14 -7.07 -1.67
C SER A 706 30.33 -7.04 -2.96
N MET A 707 29.21 -6.31 -2.97
CA MET A 707 28.36 -6.12 -4.14
C MET A 707 28.66 -4.77 -4.80
N PRO A 708 28.61 -4.66 -6.14
CA PRO A 708 28.80 -3.38 -6.81
C PRO A 708 27.72 -2.38 -6.37
N PRO A 709 28.02 -1.09 -6.17
CA PRO A 709 27.00 -0.07 -5.95
C PRO A 709 25.92 -0.16 -7.06
N PRO A 710 24.61 -0.17 -6.71
CA PRO A 710 23.97 0.46 -5.55
C PRO A 710 23.47 -0.54 -4.50
N PHE A 711 23.91 -1.81 -4.53
CA PHE A 711 23.42 -2.86 -3.61
C PHE A 711 23.61 -2.53 -2.12
N ASP A 712 24.45 -1.54 -1.79
CA ASP A 712 24.91 -1.21 -0.43
C ASP A 712 23.84 -0.52 0.45
N ARG A 713 22.73 0.01 -0.11
CA ARG A 713 21.96 1.04 0.63
C ARG A 713 20.49 0.81 0.94
N ASP A 714 19.78 -0.07 0.22
CA ASP A 714 18.34 -0.17 0.42
C ASP A 714 17.82 -1.61 0.39
N ALA A 715 16.91 -1.91 1.33
CA ALA A 715 16.35 -3.24 1.58
C ALA A 715 15.24 -3.61 0.59
N SER A 716 14.90 -2.71 -0.34
CA SER A 716 13.76 -2.77 -1.25
C SER A 716 14.09 -3.49 -2.58
N LEU A 717 15.37 -3.68 -2.95
CA LEU A 717 15.84 -4.58 -4.03
C LEU A 717 15.56 -6.04 -3.69
N HIS A 718 15.35 -6.29 -2.41
CA HIS A 718 14.95 -7.56 -1.87
C HIS A 718 13.43 -7.52 -1.71
N GLU A 719 12.76 -8.49 -2.32
CA GLU A 719 11.32 -8.71 -2.17
C GLU A 719 10.93 -8.57 -0.67
N SER A 720 9.80 -7.92 -0.38
CA SER A 720 9.35 -7.64 1.00
C SER A 720 9.36 -8.92 1.85
N PRO A 721 9.94 -8.94 3.06
CA PRO A 721 10.07 -10.15 3.89
C PRO A 721 8.73 -10.82 4.25
N CYS A 722 7.62 -10.12 4.01
CA CYS A 722 6.27 -10.60 4.22
C CYS A 722 5.67 -11.30 2.99
N ASP A 723 6.40 -11.38 1.86
CA ASP A 723 5.93 -12.09 0.67
C ASP A 723 6.08 -13.61 0.86
N PRO A 724 4.97 -14.38 0.90
CA PRO A 724 5.00 -15.83 1.03
C PRO A 724 5.82 -16.52 -0.07
N MET A 725 5.90 -15.94 -1.27
CA MET A 725 6.69 -16.51 -2.37
C MET A 725 8.18 -16.53 -2.04
N ILE A 726 8.72 -15.51 -1.35
CA ILE A 726 10.14 -15.50 -0.93
C ILE A 726 10.40 -16.56 0.12
N MET A 727 9.50 -16.69 1.09
CA MET A 727 9.64 -17.62 2.21
C MET A 727 9.77 -19.05 1.68
N ALA A 728 9.02 -19.39 0.63
CA ALA A 728 9.16 -20.64 -0.09
C ALA A 728 10.55 -20.79 -0.77
N LYS A 729 11.15 -19.71 -1.30
CA LYS A 729 12.48 -19.73 -1.92
C LYS A 729 13.60 -19.97 -0.88
N VAL A 730 13.52 -19.37 0.31
CA VAL A 730 14.54 -19.44 1.37
C VAL A 730 14.47 -20.74 2.19
N ARG A 731 13.34 -21.45 2.12
CA ARG A 731 13.12 -22.74 2.78
C ARG A 731 14.19 -23.79 2.46
N LYS A 732 14.46 -24.03 1.16
CA LYS A 732 15.40 -25.07 0.73
C LYS A 732 16.83 -24.80 1.25
N PRO A 733 17.38 -23.58 1.07
CA PRO A 733 18.67 -23.20 1.68
C PRO A 733 18.75 -23.38 3.19
N THR A 734 17.72 -22.95 3.91
CA THR A 734 17.67 -23.04 5.38
C THR A 734 17.65 -24.49 5.84
N ASN A 735 16.89 -25.35 5.16
CA ASN A 735 16.84 -26.77 5.45
C ASN A 735 18.17 -27.47 5.15
N ALA A 736 18.87 -27.07 4.09
CA ALA A 736 20.15 -27.65 3.68
C ALA A 736 21.21 -27.60 4.78
N ILE A 737 21.42 -26.42 5.40
CA ILE A 737 22.40 -26.27 6.48
C ILE A 737 21.96 -27.03 7.75
N LEU A 738 20.67 -27.02 8.09
CA LEU A 738 20.16 -27.71 9.29
C LEU A 738 20.28 -29.23 9.16
N VAL A 739 19.92 -29.80 8.01
CA VAL A 739 20.07 -31.22 7.72
C VAL A 739 21.55 -31.62 7.74
N ALA A 740 22.43 -30.88 7.07
CA ALA A 740 23.86 -31.17 7.06
C ALA A 740 24.46 -31.12 8.47
N THR A 741 24.02 -30.17 9.31
CA THR A 741 24.47 -30.07 10.70
C THR A 741 23.99 -31.24 11.55
N ALA A 742 22.72 -31.65 11.36
CA ALA A 742 22.15 -32.80 12.04
C ALA A 742 22.84 -34.11 11.65
N LEU A 743 23.09 -34.33 10.35
CA LEU A 743 23.80 -35.51 9.83
C LEU A 743 25.25 -35.57 10.32
N ALA A 744 25.90 -34.42 10.47
CA ALA A 744 27.25 -34.33 11.02
C ALA A 744 27.32 -34.55 12.54
N ASN A 745 26.16 -34.68 13.22
CA ASN A 745 26.05 -34.84 14.67
C ASN A 745 26.86 -33.76 15.44
N VAL A 746 26.79 -32.52 14.96
CA VAL A 746 27.47 -31.38 15.59
C VAL A 746 26.74 -31.01 16.88
N ASN A 747 27.49 -30.80 17.96
CA ASN A 747 26.95 -30.36 19.25
C ASN A 747 26.69 -28.85 19.24
N LEU A 748 25.67 -28.43 18.49
CA LEU A 748 25.33 -27.02 18.37
C LEU A 748 24.76 -26.49 19.70
N VAL A 749 25.40 -25.44 20.23
CA VAL A 749 25.00 -24.77 21.47
C VAL A 749 24.04 -23.61 21.16
N THR A 750 24.30 -22.86 20.08
CA THR A 750 23.53 -21.68 19.71
C THR A 750 22.93 -21.82 18.32
N LEU A 751 21.62 -21.67 18.21
CA LEU A 751 20.91 -21.57 16.94
C LEU A 751 20.10 -20.28 16.88
N ARG A 752 20.32 -19.49 15.83
CA ARG A 752 19.54 -18.29 15.54
C ARG A 752 18.99 -18.36 14.12
N ILE A 753 17.69 -18.15 13.94
CA ILE A 753 17.04 -18.04 12.64
C ILE A 753 16.24 -16.73 12.62
N CYS A 754 16.68 -15.78 11.81
CA CYS A 754 16.13 -14.41 11.78
C CYS A 754 14.76 -14.27 11.11
N LEU A 755 14.32 -15.27 10.35
CA LEU A 755 13.00 -15.38 9.73
C LEU A 755 12.84 -16.87 9.39
N VAL A 756 11.95 -17.55 10.10
CA VAL A 756 11.71 -18.99 9.98
C VAL A 756 10.60 -19.20 8.95
N PRO A 757 10.88 -19.87 7.82
CA PRO A 757 9.85 -20.23 6.84
C PRO A 757 8.78 -21.10 7.49
N GLU A 758 7.51 -20.84 7.21
CA GLU A 758 6.38 -21.62 7.76
C GLU A 758 6.55 -23.11 7.48
N GLU A 759 6.93 -23.41 6.26
CA GLU A 759 7.09 -24.76 5.78
C GLU A 759 8.32 -25.43 6.38
N LEU A 760 9.29 -24.69 6.93
CA LEU A 760 10.38 -25.29 7.68
C LEU A 760 9.79 -25.99 8.91
N LEU A 761 9.00 -25.28 9.71
CA LEU A 761 8.35 -25.82 10.91
C LEU A 761 7.35 -26.92 10.55
N SER A 762 6.55 -26.73 9.49
CA SER A 762 5.62 -27.77 9.04
C SER A 762 6.34 -29.01 8.51
N SER A 763 7.48 -28.85 7.81
CA SER A 763 8.27 -29.96 7.27
C SER A 763 9.07 -30.74 8.32
N LEU A 764 9.33 -30.15 9.48
CA LEU A 764 9.88 -30.90 10.62
C LEU A 764 9.01 -32.11 10.95
N TYR A 765 7.73 -32.12 10.55
CA TYR A 765 6.86 -33.29 10.69
C TYR A 765 7.28 -34.50 9.83
N GLY A 766 7.82 -34.27 8.64
CA GLY A 766 8.30 -35.33 7.73
C GLY A 766 9.75 -35.74 7.99
N THR A 767 10.57 -34.83 8.51
CA THR A 767 12.02 -35.05 8.76
C THR A 767 12.37 -35.26 10.23
N LYS A 768 11.37 -35.56 11.08
CA LYS A 768 11.49 -35.69 12.54
C LYS A 768 12.71 -36.48 12.99
N ASN A 769 13.00 -37.59 12.32
CA ASN A 769 14.02 -38.55 12.76
C ASN A 769 15.45 -38.03 12.55
N VAL A 770 15.67 -37.05 11.68
CA VAL A 770 17.02 -36.53 11.38
C VAL A 770 17.27 -35.24 12.13
N ILE A 771 16.35 -34.27 12.03
CA ILE A 771 16.60 -32.90 12.51
C ILE A 771 16.29 -32.75 14.01
N LEU A 772 15.25 -33.39 14.55
CA LEU A 772 14.86 -33.13 15.94
C LEU A 772 15.91 -33.59 16.97
N PRO A 773 16.56 -34.78 16.85
CA PRO A 773 17.59 -35.20 17.80
C PRO A 773 18.78 -34.25 17.91
N PHE A 774 19.02 -33.43 16.88
CA PHE A 774 20.08 -32.43 16.86
C PHE A 774 19.84 -31.28 17.85
N PHE A 775 18.59 -30.97 18.20
CA PHE A 775 18.24 -29.89 19.12
C PHE A 775 18.60 -30.19 20.60
N LYS A 776 18.93 -31.44 20.93
CA LYS A 776 19.22 -31.87 22.33
C LYS A 776 20.36 -31.12 23.00
N HIS A 777 21.29 -30.57 22.21
CA HIS A 777 22.48 -29.86 22.69
C HIS A 777 22.33 -28.33 22.70
N ILE A 778 21.23 -27.82 22.14
CA ILE A 778 21.00 -26.38 22.03
C ILE A 778 20.68 -25.79 23.40
N ARG A 779 21.43 -24.76 23.76
CA ARG A 779 21.25 -23.96 24.98
C ARG A 779 20.70 -22.58 24.68
N HIS A 780 20.98 -22.04 23.49
CA HIS A 780 20.53 -20.72 23.08
C HIS A 780 19.78 -20.82 21.77
N LEU A 781 18.46 -20.60 21.79
CA LEU A 781 17.59 -20.66 20.63
C LEU A 781 16.95 -19.29 20.41
N SER A 782 17.09 -18.75 19.21
CA SER A 782 16.44 -17.51 18.79
C SER A 782 15.74 -17.70 17.45
N LEU A 783 14.43 -17.55 17.43
CA LEU A 783 13.57 -17.72 16.26
C LEU A 783 12.79 -16.44 16.04
N ASN A 784 12.76 -15.95 14.81
CA ASN A 784 11.84 -14.91 14.41
C ASN A 784 10.91 -15.48 13.34
N LEU A 785 9.62 -15.46 13.61
CA LEU A 785 8.57 -16.11 12.85
C LEU A 785 7.92 -15.06 11.96
N GLY A 786 7.80 -15.34 10.67
CA GLY A 786 7.12 -14.45 9.71
C GLY A 786 5.61 -14.36 10.01
N PRO A 787 4.90 -13.44 9.34
CA PRO A 787 3.44 -13.41 9.42
C PRO A 787 2.88 -14.69 8.78
N PHE A 788 2.09 -15.46 9.53
CA PHE A 788 1.44 -16.67 9.02
C PHE A 788 -0.01 -16.36 8.64
N PRO A 789 -0.43 -16.57 7.38
CA PRO A 789 -1.83 -16.44 7.01
C PRO A 789 -2.67 -17.54 7.67
N PRO A 790 -3.82 -17.22 8.29
CA PRO A 790 -4.82 -18.23 8.66
C PRO A 790 -5.30 -18.97 7.39
N PRO A 791 -5.55 -20.29 7.39
CA PRO A 791 -5.61 -21.23 8.52
C PRO A 791 -4.35 -22.10 8.73
N HIS A 792 -3.24 -21.86 8.01
CA HIS A 792 -2.12 -22.80 7.92
C HIS A 792 -1.30 -22.98 9.21
N GLY A 793 -1.34 -22.03 10.13
CA GLY A 793 -0.38 -22.05 11.24
C GLY A 793 -0.62 -23.11 12.34
N HIS A 794 -1.66 -23.95 12.25
CA HIS A 794 -1.76 -25.13 13.14
C HIS A 794 -0.59 -26.10 12.97
N GLY A 795 -0.15 -26.36 11.73
CA GLY A 795 0.99 -27.24 11.45
C GLY A 795 2.31 -26.63 11.96
N THR A 796 2.46 -25.34 11.75
CA THR A 796 3.61 -24.52 12.12
C THR A 796 3.84 -24.49 13.63
N MET A 797 2.78 -24.26 14.41
CA MET A 797 2.88 -24.29 15.87
C MET A 797 3.19 -25.69 16.41
N LYS A 798 2.62 -26.74 15.80
CA LYS A 798 2.99 -28.12 16.15
C LYS A 798 4.48 -28.39 15.89
N GLY A 799 5.00 -27.92 14.76
CA GLY A 799 6.42 -28.01 14.42
C GLY A 799 7.31 -27.28 15.42
N LEU A 800 6.90 -26.06 15.84
CA LEU A 800 7.61 -25.30 16.87
C LEU A 800 7.60 -26.01 18.23
N ILE A 801 6.45 -26.55 18.65
CA ILE A 801 6.33 -27.34 19.88
C ILE A 801 7.27 -28.54 19.85
N ASP A 802 7.23 -29.30 18.76
CA ASP A 802 8.08 -30.47 18.59
C ASP A 802 9.56 -30.07 18.65
N LEU A 803 9.95 -28.98 17.98
CA LEU A 803 11.32 -28.44 18.06
C LEU A 803 11.72 -28.12 19.52
N LEU A 804 10.86 -27.39 20.25
CA LEU A 804 11.14 -26.99 21.63
C LEU A 804 11.23 -28.19 22.59
N ARG A 805 10.42 -29.23 22.40
CA ARG A 805 10.48 -30.47 23.20
C ARG A 805 11.82 -31.19 23.08
N PHE A 806 12.49 -31.07 21.94
CA PHE A 806 13.80 -31.68 21.71
C PHE A 806 14.97 -30.82 22.19
N ALA A 807 14.72 -29.64 22.75
CA ALA A 807 15.73 -28.78 23.39
C ALA A 807 15.52 -28.66 24.91
N PRO A 808 15.57 -29.76 25.70
CA PRO A 808 15.31 -29.71 27.14
C PRO A 808 16.37 -28.92 27.92
N GLY A 809 17.61 -28.84 27.41
CA GLY A 809 18.73 -28.13 28.04
C GLY A 809 18.78 -26.63 27.75
N LEU A 810 17.66 -26.03 27.33
CA LEU A 810 17.62 -24.64 26.90
C LEU A 810 17.89 -23.68 28.07
N GLU A 811 18.88 -22.80 27.90
CA GLU A 811 19.25 -21.74 28.86
C GLU A 811 18.70 -20.37 28.43
N SER A 812 18.56 -20.12 27.12
CA SER A 812 18.02 -18.89 26.55
C SER A 812 17.06 -19.19 25.40
N LEU A 813 15.84 -18.68 25.50
CA LEU A 813 14.81 -18.73 24.45
C LEU A 813 14.46 -17.34 23.95
N SER A 814 14.49 -17.11 22.64
CA SER A 814 13.99 -15.90 21.99
C SER A 814 13.04 -16.27 20.86
N ILE A 815 11.79 -15.79 20.92
CA ILE A 815 10.78 -16.00 19.89
C ILE A 815 10.14 -14.65 19.56
N LYS A 816 10.29 -14.22 18.32
CA LYS A 816 9.68 -12.98 17.81
C LYS A 816 8.69 -13.32 16.71
N PHE A 817 7.59 -12.59 16.62
CA PHE A 817 6.69 -12.64 15.48
C PHE A 817 6.77 -11.32 14.71
N ALA A 818 6.81 -11.39 13.38
CA ALA A 818 6.64 -10.23 12.54
C ALA A 818 5.17 -9.77 12.63
N ILE A 819 4.94 -8.52 13.03
CA ILE A 819 3.60 -7.95 13.16
C ILE A 819 3.02 -7.79 11.75
N SER A 820 1.99 -8.56 11.40
CA SER A 820 1.12 -8.21 10.27
C SER A 820 0.20 -7.09 10.72
N SER A 821 0.23 -5.96 10.03
CA SER A 821 -0.66 -4.82 10.29
C SER A 821 -2.13 -5.11 9.99
N ARG A 822 -2.46 -6.28 9.43
CA ARG A 822 -3.79 -6.61 8.91
C ARG A 822 -4.30 -7.93 9.49
N PHE A 823 -5.27 -7.80 10.41
CA PHE A 823 -6.32 -8.76 10.80
C PHE A 823 -5.98 -10.10 11.49
N GLU A 824 -6.83 -10.37 12.48
CA GLU A 824 -7.01 -11.54 13.37
C GLU A 824 -5.80 -12.01 14.19
N PRO A 825 -5.93 -12.17 15.53
CA PRO A 825 -4.83 -12.64 16.36
C PRO A 825 -4.40 -14.03 15.86
N PRO A 826 -3.18 -14.17 15.30
CA PRO A 826 -2.69 -15.46 14.84
C PRO A 826 -2.56 -16.40 16.03
N ILE A 827 -2.47 -17.70 15.74
CA ILE A 827 -2.52 -18.82 16.69
C ILE A 827 -2.00 -18.46 18.09
N VAL A 828 -2.90 -18.58 19.06
CA VAL A 828 -2.63 -18.35 20.47
C VAL A 828 -1.49 -19.25 20.96
N TRP A 829 -0.44 -18.61 21.51
CA TRP A 829 0.78 -19.22 22.07
C TRP A 829 0.51 -20.38 23.04
N ASP A 830 -0.64 -20.39 23.70
CA ASP A 830 -1.10 -21.35 24.71
C ASP A 830 -0.80 -22.82 24.40
N LYS A 831 -1.28 -23.29 23.25
CA LYS A 831 -1.11 -24.71 22.84
C LYS A 831 0.38 -25.04 22.63
N GLY A 832 1.18 -24.01 22.38
CA GLY A 832 2.63 -24.04 22.17
C GLY A 832 3.45 -24.40 23.41
N ILE A 833 3.06 -23.87 24.56
CA ILE A 833 3.86 -23.92 25.79
C ILE A 833 3.28 -24.81 26.87
N GLU A 834 2.06 -25.29 26.69
CA GLU A 834 1.42 -26.17 27.65
C GLU A 834 2.24 -27.46 27.82
N GLY A 835 2.66 -27.73 29.07
CA GLY A 835 3.48 -28.89 29.42
C GLY A 835 4.96 -28.79 29.08
N LEU A 836 5.45 -27.70 28.45
CA LEU A 836 6.89 -27.52 28.25
C LEU A 836 7.56 -27.13 29.57
N VAL A 837 8.66 -27.83 29.88
CA VAL A 837 9.53 -27.57 31.03
C VAL A 837 10.98 -27.59 30.53
N PHE A 838 11.72 -26.57 30.96
CA PHE A 838 13.08 -26.26 30.55
C PHE A 838 13.86 -26.06 31.87
N PRO A 839 14.47 -27.12 32.41
CA PRO A 839 15.08 -27.10 33.74
C PRO A 839 16.22 -26.09 33.91
N SER A 840 16.73 -25.53 32.81
CA SER A 840 17.87 -24.61 32.82
C SER A 840 17.54 -23.24 32.22
N LEU A 841 16.27 -22.94 31.94
CA LEU A 841 15.89 -21.71 31.24
C LEU A 841 16.11 -20.49 32.14
N GLN A 842 17.10 -19.67 31.80
CA GLN A 842 17.49 -18.45 32.52
C GLN A 842 17.07 -17.18 31.80
N LYS A 843 16.98 -17.20 30.46
CA LYS A 843 16.61 -16.02 29.66
C LYS A 843 15.43 -16.33 28.73
N LEU A 844 14.44 -15.44 28.73
CA LEU A 844 13.29 -15.48 27.85
C LEU A 844 13.10 -14.14 27.14
N GLU A 845 12.98 -14.16 25.82
CA GLU A 845 12.68 -12.99 25.00
C GLU A 845 11.50 -13.29 24.07
N LEU A 846 10.38 -12.61 24.25
CA LEU A 846 9.17 -12.80 23.47
C LEU A 846 8.78 -11.48 22.81
N SER A 847 8.43 -11.51 21.52
CA SER A 847 7.96 -10.34 20.80
C SER A 847 6.71 -10.62 19.97
N SER A 848 5.76 -9.68 19.99
CA SER A 848 4.59 -9.66 19.08
C SER A 848 3.70 -10.90 19.20
N LEU A 849 3.61 -11.44 20.41
CA LEU A 849 3.04 -12.76 20.68
C LEU A 849 1.63 -12.67 21.28
N PRO A 850 0.60 -13.21 20.61
CA PRO A 850 -0.72 -13.38 21.20
C PRO A 850 -0.72 -14.55 22.19
N CYS A 851 -1.13 -14.30 23.43
CA CYS A 851 -1.16 -15.32 24.49
C CYS A 851 -2.41 -15.21 25.36
N ARG A 852 -2.91 -16.33 25.90
CA ARG A 852 -3.89 -16.26 26.97
C ARG A 852 -3.22 -16.11 28.32
N PRO A 853 -3.83 -15.33 29.21
CA PRO A 853 -3.27 -15.06 30.52
C PRO A 853 -2.96 -16.30 31.34
N SER A 854 -3.88 -17.26 31.41
CA SER A 854 -3.72 -18.47 32.21
C SER A 854 -2.52 -19.30 31.78
N SER A 855 -2.37 -19.52 30.48
CA SER A 855 -1.25 -20.28 29.89
C SER A 855 0.08 -19.57 30.13
N PHE A 856 0.11 -18.24 29.98
CA PHE A 856 1.30 -17.43 30.14
C PHE A 856 1.76 -17.36 31.61
N MET A 857 0.83 -17.13 32.54
CA MET A 857 1.09 -17.18 33.98
C MET A 857 1.58 -18.56 34.42
N ASN A 858 0.95 -19.63 33.94
CA ASN A 858 1.36 -21.00 34.26
C ASN A 858 2.76 -21.30 33.75
N PHE A 859 3.15 -20.77 32.59
CA PHE A 859 4.52 -20.87 32.10
C PHE A 859 5.50 -20.20 33.05
N PHE A 860 5.26 -18.95 33.45
CA PHE A 860 6.14 -18.26 34.41
C PHE A 860 6.26 -19.00 35.74
N LYS A 861 5.16 -19.48 36.31
CA LYS A 861 5.17 -20.27 37.55
C LYS A 861 6.00 -21.54 37.45
N ARG A 862 5.96 -22.25 36.30
CA ARG A 862 6.81 -23.44 36.06
C ARG A 862 8.31 -23.12 36.03
N HIS A 863 8.67 -21.91 35.60
CA HIS A 863 10.06 -21.47 35.45
C HIS A 863 10.53 -20.47 36.52
N ALA A 864 9.73 -20.30 37.57
CA ALA A 864 9.98 -19.33 38.65
C ALA A 864 11.38 -19.47 39.28
N ALA A 865 11.87 -20.71 39.44
CA ALA A 865 13.16 -20.99 40.06
C ALA A 865 14.36 -20.82 39.10
N THR A 866 14.15 -20.83 37.78
CA THR A 866 15.24 -20.85 36.80
C THR A 866 15.37 -19.54 36.05
N LEU A 867 14.26 -18.84 35.81
CA LEU A 867 14.20 -17.68 34.94
C LEU A 867 14.73 -16.43 35.65
N LYS A 868 15.76 -15.82 35.06
CA LYS A 868 16.49 -14.67 35.60
C LYS A 868 16.33 -13.40 34.76
N HIS A 869 16.15 -13.56 33.45
CA HIS A 869 16.09 -12.45 32.50
C HIS A 869 14.86 -12.58 31.61
N ILE A 870 14.05 -11.52 31.55
CA ILE A 870 12.87 -11.47 30.69
C ILE A 870 12.92 -10.23 29.79
N VAL A 871 12.59 -10.42 28.52
CA VAL A 871 12.34 -9.33 27.57
C VAL A 871 10.99 -9.60 26.90
N LEU A 872 10.02 -8.70 27.09
CA LEU A 872 8.71 -8.77 26.46
C LEU A 872 8.52 -7.54 25.58
N GLU A 873 8.29 -7.74 24.29
CA GLU A 873 8.23 -6.69 23.28
C GLU A 873 6.89 -6.78 22.52
N SER A 874 6.11 -5.70 22.51
CA SER A 874 4.84 -5.61 21.77
C SER A 874 3.88 -6.80 21.98
N MET A 875 3.64 -7.21 23.23
CA MET A 875 2.86 -8.42 23.52
C MET A 875 1.35 -8.22 23.34
N CYS A 876 0.60 -9.28 23.03
CA CYS A 876 -0.87 -9.22 22.90
C CYS A 876 -1.56 -10.23 23.84
N LEU A 877 -2.52 -9.80 24.66
CA LEU A 877 -3.36 -10.69 25.46
C LEU A 877 -4.73 -10.93 24.83
N VAL A 878 -5.14 -12.19 24.85
CA VAL A 878 -6.45 -12.67 24.39
C VAL A 878 -7.08 -13.53 25.50
N PRO A 879 -8.39 -13.47 25.79
CA PRO A 879 -9.40 -12.59 25.21
C PRO A 879 -9.62 -11.31 26.03
N ASP A 880 -8.76 -10.98 27.01
CA ASP A 880 -9.01 -9.83 27.88
C ASP A 880 -7.70 -9.16 28.34
N PRO A 881 -7.49 -7.85 28.08
CA PRO A 881 -6.36 -7.07 28.60
C PRO A 881 -6.24 -7.04 30.12
N MET A 882 -7.34 -7.24 30.85
CA MET A 882 -7.37 -7.03 32.31
C MET A 882 -6.41 -7.91 33.08
N TYR A 883 -6.03 -9.04 32.50
CA TYR A 883 -5.07 -9.95 33.09
C TYR A 883 -3.61 -9.52 32.95
N TRP A 884 -3.30 -8.38 32.29
CA TRP A 884 -1.94 -7.83 32.36
C TRP A 884 -1.53 -7.57 33.81
N HIS A 885 -2.46 -7.11 34.65
CA HIS A 885 -2.23 -6.96 36.08
C HIS A 885 -1.76 -8.27 36.72
N ASP A 886 -2.50 -9.35 36.53
CA ASP A 886 -2.20 -10.65 37.13
C ASP A 886 -0.88 -11.24 36.62
N ILE A 887 -0.56 -11.05 35.33
CA ILE A 887 0.74 -11.47 34.77
C ILE A 887 1.87 -10.68 35.42
N LEU A 888 1.70 -9.38 35.57
CA LEU A 888 2.69 -8.52 36.21
C LEU A 888 2.87 -8.86 37.70
N GLU A 889 1.78 -9.22 38.40
CA GLU A 889 1.86 -9.73 39.77
C GLU A 889 2.62 -11.05 39.85
N VAL A 890 2.37 -12.00 38.93
CA VAL A 890 3.15 -13.25 38.86
C VAL A 890 4.63 -12.96 38.60
N LEU A 891 4.95 -12.06 37.65
CA LEU A 891 6.33 -11.66 37.38
C LEU A 891 7.01 -11.00 38.60
N LYS A 892 6.24 -10.28 39.42
CA LYS A 892 6.72 -9.60 40.63
C LYS A 892 6.90 -10.55 41.82
N ASN A 893 5.89 -11.38 42.09
CA ASN A 893 5.77 -12.13 43.33
C ASN A 893 6.34 -13.55 43.21
N ASP A 894 6.25 -14.16 42.02
CA ASP A 894 6.62 -15.56 41.82
C ASP A 894 8.02 -15.72 41.21
N LEU A 895 8.58 -14.70 40.55
CA LEU A 895 9.85 -14.82 39.81
C LEU A 895 10.99 -14.05 40.49
N SER A 896 12.17 -14.68 40.54
CA SER A 896 13.41 -14.08 41.05
C SER A 896 14.24 -13.46 39.92
N LEU A 897 13.69 -12.45 39.23
CA LEU A 897 14.33 -11.83 38.07
C LEU A 897 15.52 -10.94 38.45
N GLU A 898 16.65 -11.13 37.77
CA GLU A 898 17.82 -10.25 37.80
C GLU A 898 17.67 -9.09 36.80
N SER A 899 16.94 -9.29 35.70
CA SER A 899 16.58 -8.20 34.78
C SER A 899 15.25 -8.42 34.05
N ALA A 900 14.56 -7.32 33.75
CA ALA A 900 13.33 -7.31 32.97
C ALA A 900 13.33 -6.12 32.00
N ALA A 901 12.87 -6.34 30.76
CA ALA A 901 12.66 -5.28 29.78
C ALA A 901 11.29 -5.41 29.14
N PHE A 902 10.54 -4.32 29.12
CA PHE A 902 9.21 -4.23 28.54
C PHE A 902 9.22 -3.15 27.47
N ARG A 903 9.01 -3.54 26.20
CA ARG A 903 9.17 -2.66 25.03
C ARG A 903 7.93 -2.69 24.15
N GLY A 904 7.74 -1.66 23.33
CA GLY A 904 6.76 -1.66 22.24
C GLY A 904 5.31 -1.48 22.70
N VAL A 905 4.39 -1.95 21.86
CA VAL A 905 2.94 -1.73 22.03
C VAL A 905 2.26 -2.98 22.55
N TRP A 906 1.75 -2.89 23.77
CA TRP A 906 1.10 -3.98 24.46
C TRP A 906 -0.40 -3.90 24.19
N GLU A 907 -0.92 -4.93 23.54
CA GLU A 907 -2.31 -4.98 23.11
C GLU A 907 -3.12 -5.90 24.04
N GLY A 908 -4.37 -5.54 24.29
CA GLY A 908 -5.38 -6.50 24.74
C GLY A 908 -6.51 -6.56 23.74
N PHE A 909 -6.86 -7.77 23.30
CA PHE A 909 -7.94 -8.00 22.35
C PHE A 909 -9.12 -8.63 23.07
N SER A 910 -10.22 -7.87 23.16
CA SER A 910 -11.49 -8.42 23.65
C SER A 910 -12.24 -9.13 22.53
N GLU A 911 -12.30 -10.46 22.55
CA GLU A 911 -13.12 -11.21 21.57
C GLU A 911 -14.60 -10.81 21.62
N LYS A 912 -15.09 -10.42 22.81
CA LYS A 912 -16.50 -10.02 23.01
C LYS A 912 -16.84 -8.68 22.39
N VAL A 913 -15.92 -7.72 22.45
CA VAL A 913 -16.16 -6.32 22.03
C VAL A 913 -15.44 -5.97 20.72
N ARG A 914 -14.51 -6.83 20.26
CA ARG A 914 -13.60 -6.59 19.12
C ARG A 914 -12.81 -5.28 19.22
N VAL A 915 -12.58 -4.78 20.44
CA VAL A 915 -11.80 -3.57 20.72
C VAL A 915 -10.37 -3.95 21.10
N ARG A 916 -9.40 -3.18 20.60
CA ARG A 916 -7.99 -3.25 20.99
C ARG A 916 -7.66 -2.14 21.98
N TYR A 917 -7.03 -2.51 23.07
CA TYR A 917 -6.46 -1.56 24.03
C TYR A 917 -4.95 -1.52 23.85
N LEU A 918 -4.37 -0.34 23.65
CA LEU A 918 -2.95 -0.16 23.37
C LEU A 918 -2.25 0.52 24.55
N ILE A 919 -1.18 -0.09 25.06
CA ILE A 919 -0.32 0.49 26.09
C ILE A 919 1.11 0.54 25.54
N ARG A 920 1.71 1.72 25.45
CA ARG A 920 3.10 1.87 24.98
C ARG A 920 4.08 1.82 26.15
N MET A 921 5.01 0.86 26.10
CA MET A 921 6.06 0.63 27.10
C MET A 921 7.43 0.88 26.47
N ASP A 922 8.25 1.80 27.01
CA ASP A 922 9.52 2.21 26.36
C ASP A 922 10.73 2.27 27.32
N LYS A 923 10.84 1.42 28.37
CA LYS A 923 12.02 1.45 29.26
C LYS A 923 12.60 0.07 29.59
N ASN A 924 13.93 0.04 29.74
CA ASN A 924 14.71 -1.10 30.23
C ASN A 924 14.89 -0.98 31.75
N ILE A 925 14.76 -2.09 32.48
CA ILE A 925 14.99 -2.13 33.93
C ILE A 925 16.29 -2.90 34.18
N HIS A 926 17.27 -2.21 34.77
CA HIS A 926 18.47 -2.83 35.32
C HIS A 926 18.55 -2.51 36.81
N GLY A 927 18.47 -3.52 37.68
CA GLY A 927 18.74 -3.38 39.10
C GLY A 927 17.66 -2.73 39.98
N CYS A 928 16.51 -2.32 39.43
CA CYS A 928 15.34 -1.90 40.22
C CYS A 928 14.36 -3.06 40.44
N PRO A 929 13.71 -3.16 41.61
CA PRO A 929 12.60 -4.08 41.81
C PRO A 929 11.52 -3.82 40.76
N VAL A 930 11.11 -4.87 40.03
CA VAL A 930 10.06 -4.79 38.99
C VAL A 930 8.79 -4.13 39.53
N SER A 931 8.51 -4.31 40.82
CA SER A 931 7.42 -3.68 41.56
C SER A 931 7.45 -2.16 41.55
N GLU A 932 8.60 -1.55 41.87
CA GLU A 932 8.73 -0.09 41.92
C GLU A 932 8.57 0.51 40.54
N TYR A 933 9.05 -0.16 39.48
CA TYR A 933 8.96 0.34 38.12
C TYR A 933 7.54 0.24 37.53
N LEU A 934 6.80 -0.84 37.80
CA LEU A 934 5.42 -0.96 37.32
C LEU A 934 4.52 0.07 37.99
N GLU A 935 4.75 0.31 39.28
CA GLU A 935 4.17 1.44 40.00
C GLU A 935 4.64 2.76 39.36
N ASP A 936 5.93 3.00 39.14
CA ASP A 936 6.43 4.27 38.59
C ASP A 936 5.95 4.57 37.15
N CYS A 937 5.87 3.58 36.27
CA CYS A 937 5.43 3.75 34.88
C CYS A 937 3.91 3.97 34.75
N VAL A 938 3.12 3.33 35.61
CA VAL A 938 1.66 3.55 35.65
C VAL A 938 1.34 4.83 36.44
N LEU A 939 2.05 5.11 37.53
CA LEU A 939 1.78 6.23 38.44
C LEU A 939 2.34 7.58 37.95
N LYS A 940 3.56 7.64 37.36
CA LYS A 940 4.15 8.93 36.94
C LYS A 940 3.60 9.47 35.63
N ARG A 941 3.09 8.62 34.73
CA ARG A 941 2.48 9.07 33.46
C ARG A 941 0.99 9.38 33.57
N ALA A 942 0.37 9.11 34.72
CA ALA A 942 -1.06 9.30 34.93
C ALA A 942 -1.45 9.90 36.31
N PRO A 943 -0.75 10.92 36.86
CA PRO A 943 -1.07 11.46 38.18
C PRO A 943 -2.50 12.06 38.25
N ALA A 944 -3.01 12.61 37.14
CA ALA A 944 -4.38 13.10 37.04
C ALA A 944 -5.45 11.99 37.04
N LEU A 945 -5.11 10.78 36.59
CA LEU A 945 -6.04 9.64 36.55
C LEU A 945 -6.09 8.91 37.90
N MET A 946 -4.99 8.88 38.65
CA MET A 946 -4.97 8.32 40.02
C MET A 946 -5.82 9.14 41.02
N GLN A 947 -6.09 10.43 40.76
CA GLN A 947 -7.07 11.17 41.57
C GLN A 947 -8.51 10.66 41.37
N GLN A 948 -8.80 9.97 40.27
CA GLN A 948 -10.12 9.43 39.94
C GLN A 948 -10.28 7.95 40.32
N PHE A 949 -9.18 7.21 40.51
CA PHE A 949 -9.20 5.78 40.80
C PHE A 949 -8.35 5.45 42.02
N SER A 950 -8.97 4.85 43.04
CA SER A 950 -8.34 4.51 44.32
C SER A 950 -7.35 3.33 44.26
N SER A 951 -7.21 2.67 43.11
CA SER A 951 -6.26 1.57 42.88
C SER A 951 -5.90 1.43 41.40
N ILE A 952 -4.76 0.77 41.12
CA ILE A 952 -4.34 0.36 39.77
C ILE A 952 -5.41 -0.50 39.09
N ASP A 953 -6.10 -1.38 39.85
CA ASP A 953 -7.24 -2.15 39.34
C ASP A 953 -8.39 -1.26 38.86
N GLY A 954 -8.64 -0.15 39.57
CA GLY A 954 -9.66 0.83 39.19
C GLY A 954 -9.30 1.57 37.90
N LEU A 955 -8.02 1.93 37.73
CA LEU A 955 -7.51 2.54 36.51
C LEU A 955 -7.63 1.60 35.30
N TRP A 956 -7.20 0.35 35.45
CA TRP A 956 -7.31 -0.68 34.43
C TRP A 956 -8.77 -0.94 34.05
N ARG A 957 -9.67 -1.10 35.03
CA ARG A 957 -11.11 -1.22 34.80
C ARG A 957 -11.67 -0.03 34.02
N ALA A 958 -11.24 1.20 34.35
CA ALA A 958 -11.72 2.40 33.66
C ALA A 958 -11.22 2.51 32.21
N ILE A 959 -9.98 2.09 31.93
CA ILE A 959 -9.44 2.00 30.57
C ILE A 959 -10.25 1.00 29.75
N VAL A 960 -10.60 -0.15 30.32
CA VAL A 960 -11.31 -1.24 29.62
C VAL A 960 -12.82 -1.08 29.55
N GLU A 961 -13.45 -0.40 30.50
CA GLU A 961 -14.87 -0.05 30.41
C GLU A 961 -15.14 1.12 29.45
N GLY A 962 -14.12 1.58 28.70
CA GLY A 962 -14.24 2.67 27.74
C GLY A 962 -14.44 4.06 28.37
N ARG A 963 -14.41 4.18 29.70
CA ARG A 963 -14.62 5.45 30.42
C ARG A 963 -13.53 6.49 30.16
N LEU A 964 -12.41 6.07 29.56
CA LEU A 964 -11.24 6.89 29.24
C LEU A 964 -11.04 7.18 27.75
N HIS A 965 -11.94 6.74 26.87
CA HIS A 965 -11.81 6.98 25.44
C HIS A 965 -12.22 8.41 25.07
N GLN A 966 -11.30 9.39 25.19
CA GLN A 966 -11.26 10.59 24.32
C GLN A 966 -10.10 11.59 24.52
N ARG A 967 -9.19 11.46 25.51
CA ARG A 967 -8.34 12.62 25.88
C ARG A 967 -6.83 12.56 25.64
N THR A 968 -6.25 11.45 25.18
CA THR A 968 -4.78 11.36 25.06
C THR A 968 -4.21 11.54 23.65
N ALA A 969 -5.01 12.00 22.68
CA ALA A 969 -4.52 12.33 21.33
C ALA A 969 -4.14 13.82 21.14
N THR A 970 -4.36 14.68 22.14
CA THR A 970 -4.22 16.15 21.98
C THR A 970 -3.15 16.81 22.86
N THR A 971 -2.34 16.07 23.61
CA THR A 971 -1.39 16.65 24.58
C THR A 971 0.08 16.53 24.20
N GLU A 972 0.40 16.44 22.89
CA GLU A 972 1.78 16.55 22.38
C GLU A 972 1.97 17.79 21.47
N ALA A 973 1.01 18.74 21.44
CA ALA A 973 1.06 19.93 20.58
C ALA A 973 1.17 21.27 21.34
N SER A 974 1.48 21.27 22.64
CA SER A 974 1.61 22.51 23.42
C SER A 974 2.80 22.46 24.37
N GLU A 975 4.00 22.35 23.81
CA GLU A 975 5.23 22.80 24.46
C GLU A 975 5.99 23.69 23.47
N ASP A 976 5.41 24.85 23.17
CA ASP A 976 6.16 26.06 22.80
C ASP A 976 5.31 27.23 23.27
N GLY A 977 5.78 27.88 24.33
CA GLY A 977 5.12 29.03 24.93
C GLY A 977 5.49 30.31 24.20
N GLU A 978 4.49 31.19 24.05
CA GLU A 978 4.68 32.61 24.25
C GLU A 978 3.60 33.10 25.23
N SER A 979 4.09 33.83 26.22
CA SER A 979 3.37 34.60 27.23
C SER A 979 2.62 35.80 26.62
N GLU A 980 1.79 36.44 27.47
CA GLU A 980 0.92 37.62 27.26
C GLU A 980 -0.53 37.20 26.95
N ASP A 981 -1.60 37.66 27.58
CA ASP A 981 -1.83 38.66 28.63
C ASP A 981 -3.22 38.41 29.26
N GLU A 982 -3.52 39.22 30.28
CA GLU A 982 -4.66 39.28 31.19
C GLU A 982 -6.08 39.28 30.58
N ASP A 983 -7.03 38.98 31.48
CA ASP A 983 -8.47 39.31 31.53
C ASP A 983 -9.55 38.26 31.12
N ASP A 984 -10.40 38.00 32.13
CA ASP A 984 -11.71 37.31 32.26
C ASP A 984 -11.81 35.76 32.26
#